data_AF-A0AAN1QLJ4-F1
#
_entry.id   AF-A0AAN1QLJ4-F1
#
_cell.length_a   1.000
_cell.length_b   1.000
_cell.length_c   1.000
_cell.angle_alpha   90.00
_cell.angle_beta   90.00
_cell.angle_gamma   90.00
#
_symmetry.space_group_name_H-M   'P 1'
#
loop_
_entity.id
_entity.type
_entity.pdbx_description
1 polymer ?
#
loop_
_entity_poly.entity_id
_entity_poly.type
_entity_poly.pdbx_seq_one_letter_code
_entity_poly.pdbx_strand_id
1 'polypeptide(L)'
;MKYIIKQKNQPQSKNLVKIFCLTVIIVTIGVPPNKNSISTTKYSKIDLFKMANIKENKYAFAVGIIIKKDTSNDEKFKYDYQLIVEKFEYGYQLAVDMKTINIKSTLDLPIYSLVHLTTKLALNFSDLKSHEIAQVLQLVSIYAKKKGNTEAAKILAHHIKSLDLQRVYEITPLLGKTFNQSFILEIAKYSSQSSKTSEYQNLEKEKQAKVINTIQGKDSIRSRASALLKLNKSIYPDQHLSIHWQDLYSLSELDEELTELWCGDRSSNDYWKAQMISARGAEKLVSRFYKGQGYSVEDLAIHQITNQSTAWMIADIRLDNTILIDVKNARRSVNSSTYSEFYVKKFKNNNGSDVTIVGVLSPYLTLQSINDGQTSFYVKNPIILGETQKSLIKHLKDIFEDSYFYLTFNRYQDCEEYLPPWLFDYNDKFYKNQLEAICEIRKNFRFDTFSYRELTKALYLNYFAVCIASKNPIPKSWEDAKPIWLESFVEILYSSPNPRISLPYLYLSILKHFLLMARSNTTNFSPRDYSKIIYPSKDSTHPLWIYDPLNTVKDLCETLTTLWEHKDSIRLSSFTSFHFSGNGLLQARKSSNDPWTTLLAYCGGKVDRKGKCGFSPLILGEHHTCPVCQKLICPCSNCHYCSESCLQEQKRFAELAELAKVRAQAQARAQANKNLVQPRITEPARDSSFFGKLKRFFNLS
;
A
#
# COMPACT_ATOMS: atom_id res chain seq x y z
N MET A 1 -7.80 -29.76 -45.52
CA MET A 1 -7.49 -28.54 -46.33
C MET A 1 -7.45 -28.77 -47.84
N LYS A 2 -7.09 -29.95 -48.38
CA LYS A 2 -7.11 -30.20 -49.85
C LYS A 2 -8.50 -30.26 -50.51
N TYR A 3 -9.61 -30.12 -49.78
CA TYR A 3 -10.98 -30.23 -50.33
C TYR A 3 -11.63 -28.87 -50.69
N ILE A 4 -11.03 -27.73 -50.34
CA ILE A 4 -11.67 -26.41 -50.51
C ILE A 4 -11.23 -25.67 -51.79
N ILE A 5 -10.23 -26.16 -52.53
CA ILE A 5 -9.67 -25.49 -53.72
C ILE A 5 -10.20 -26.12 -55.03
N LYS A 6 -11.52 -26.36 -55.15
CA LYS A 6 -12.09 -26.82 -56.45
C LYS A 6 -13.43 -26.23 -56.87
N GLN A 7 -13.86 -25.12 -56.26
CA GLN A 7 -15.15 -24.47 -56.58
C GLN A 7 -15.00 -22.94 -56.64
N LYS A 8 -14.15 -22.43 -57.53
CA LYS A 8 -14.15 -21.02 -57.93
C LYS A 8 -13.88 -20.90 -59.43
N ASN A 9 -14.93 -21.02 -60.22
CA ASN A 9 -15.01 -20.46 -61.58
C ASN A 9 -16.49 -20.25 -61.92
N GLN A 10 -17.05 -19.12 -61.49
CA GLN A 10 -18.16 -18.41 -62.16
C GLN A 10 -18.32 -17.01 -61.54
N PRO A 11 -18.62 -15.96 -62.33
CA PRO A 11 -18.74 -14.60 -61.83
C PRO A 11 -20.20 -14.26 -61.54
N GLN A 12 -20.50 -13.78 -60.33
CA GLN A 12 -21.33 -12.60 -60.06
C GLN A 12 -21.76 -12.50 -58.57
N SER A 13 -21.97 -11.26 -58.15
CA SER A 13 -22.47 -10.75 -56.87
C SER A 13 -21.48 -10.65 -55.69
N LYS A 14 -21.33 -9.40 -55.24
CA LYS A 14 -20.60 -8.98 -54.05
C LYS A 14 -21.32 -9.50 -52.81
N ASN A 15 -20.70 -10.45 -52.09
CA ASN A 15 -20.86 -10.61 -50.64
C ASN A 15 -19.62 -11.34 -50.09
N LEU A 16 -18.81 -10.62 -49.32
CA LEU A 16 -17.60 -11.13 -48.67
C LEU A 16 -18.01 -11.96 -47.45
N VAL A 17 -18.20 -13.27 -47.63
CA VAL A 17 -18.24 -14.22 -46.52
C VAL A 17 -16.82 -14.35 -45.95
N LYS A 18 -16.57 -13.72 -44.80
CA LYS A 18 -15.32 -13.89 -44.03
C LYS A 18 -15.44 -15.16 -43.17
N ILE A 19 -14.71 -16.20 -43.55
CA ILE A 19 -14.59 -17.44 -42.76
C ILE A 19 -13.48 -17.23 -41.72
N PHE A 20 -13.81 -17.42 -40.44
CA PHE A 20 -12.83 -17.56 -39.36
C PHE A 20 -12.30 -19.00 -39.38
N CYS A 21 -11.01 -19.20 -39.67
CA CYS A 21 -10.35 -20.48 -39.44
C CYS A 21 -9.59 -20.42 -38.11
N LEU A 22 -10.15 -21.05 -37.08
CA LEU A 22 -9.43 -21.37 -35.85
C LEU A 22 -8.79 -22.75 -36.02
N THR A 23 -7.47 -22.82 -36.09
CA THR A 23 -6.75 -24.10 -36.03
C THR A 23 -6.39 -24.37 -34.58
N VAL A 24 -7.11 -25.29 -33.94
CA VAL A 24 -6.73 -25.82 -32.62
C VAL A 24 -5.96 -27.12 -32.85
N ILE A 25 -4.67 -27.15 -32.51
CA ILE A 25 -3.89 -28.39 -32.48
C ILE A 25 -4.02 -28.96 -31.07
N ILE A 26 -4.84 -29.99 -30.91
CA ILE A 26 -4.91 -30.77 -29.67
C ILE A 26 -3.95 -31.95 -29.83
N VAL A 27 -2.82 -31.93 -29.14
CA VAL A 27 -1.95 -33.10 -29.02
C VAL A 27 -2.44 -33.93 -27.84
N THR A 28 -3.29 -34.91 -28.11
CA THR A 28 -3.63 -35.96 -27.15
C THR A 28 -2.62 -37.09 -27.28
N ILE A 29 -1.82 -37.33 -26.24
CA ILE A 29 -0.98 -38.53 -26.15
C ILE A 29 -1.87 -39.66 -25.64
N GLY A 30 -2.34 -40.50 -26.57
CA GLY A 30 -3.00 -41.77 -26.29
C GLY A 30 -2.13 -42.93 -26.77
N VAL A 31 -2.10 -44.00 -25.97
CA VAL A 31 -1.55 -45.34 -26.27
C VAL A 31 -2.05 -45.84 -27.64
N PRO A 32 -1.26 -46.61 -28.44
CA PRO A 32 -1.63 -47.01 -29.80
C PRO A 32 -2.99 -47.75 -29.87
N PRO A 33 -3.72 -47.64 -31.00
CA PRO A 33 -5.01 -48.26 -31.17
C PRO A 33 -4.84 -49.76 -31.36
N ASN A 34 -5.52 -50.56 -30.53
CA ASN A 34 -5.86 -51.93 -30.93
C ASN A 34 -7.06 -51.84 -31.88
N LYS A 35 -6.97 -52.50 -33.04
CA LYS A 35 -8.01 -52.48 -34.08
C LYS A 35 -9.32 -53.05 -33.52
N ASN A 36 -10.43 -52.42 -33.92
CA ASN A 36 -11.84 -52.78 -33.67
C ASN A 36 -12.52 -52.09 -32.47
N SER A 37 -12.95 -50.85 -32.66
CA SER A 37 -14.32 -50.38 -32.38
C SER A 37 -14.43 -48.87 -32.61
N ILE A 38 -15.31 -48.48 -33.54
CA ILE A 38 -15.70 -47.09 -33.73
C ILE A 38 -16.89 -46.84 -32.79
N SER A 39 -16.72 -45.91 -31.86
CA SER A 39 -17.81 -45.35 -31.06
C SER A 39 -17.76 -43.84 -31.19
N THR A 40 -18.76 -43.28 -31.87
CA THR A 40 -18.97 -41.85 -32.05
C THR A 40 -19.59 -41.26 -30.80
N THR A 41 -18.79 -40.64 -29.92
CA THR A 41 -19.32 -39.83 -28.83
C THR A 41 -19.27 -38.35 -29.20
N LYS A 42 -20.46 -37.77 -29.41
CA LYS A 42 -20.70 -36.32 -29.57
C LYS A 42 -20.25 -35.57 -28.30
N TYR A 43 -19.24 -34.71 -28.42
CA TYR A 43 -19.03 -33.66 -27.41
C TYR A 43 -19.92 -32.47 -27.74
N SER A 44 -20.89 -32.20 -26.87
CA SER A 44 -21.76 -31.03 -26.91
C SER A 44 -21.08 -29.82 -26.27
N LYS A 45 -21.26 -28.67 -26.93
CA LYS A 45 -21.10 -27.27 -26.49
C LYS A 45 -20.03 -26.99 -25.42
N ILE A 46 -18.90 -26.46 -25.86
CA ILE A 46 -18.14 -25.50 -25.06
C ILE A 46 -18.79 -24.13 -25.29
N ASP A 47 -19.33 -23.53 -24.23
CA ASP A 47 -19.85 -22.15 -24.27
C ASP A 47 -18.69 -21.17 -24.48
N LEU A 48 -18.64 -20.59 -25.68
CA LEU A 48 -17.76 -19.48 -26.01
C LEU A 48 -18.33 -18.19 -25.39
N PHE A 49 -17.66 -17.70 -24.34
CA PHE A 49 -17.87 -16.37 -23.80
C PHE A 49 -17.82 -15.30 -24.92
N LYS A 50 -18.82 -14.42 -24.96
CA LYS A 50 -18.89 -13.25 -25.84
C LYS A 50 -17.61 -12.41 -25.72
N MET A 51 -16.79 -12.40 -26.77
CA MET A 51 -15.76 -11.37 -26.95
C MET A 51 -16.43 -10.08 -27.43
N ALA A 52 -16.40 -9.05 -26.58
CA ALA A 52 -16.83 -7.71 -26.94
C ALA A 52 -15.91 -7.10 -28.01
N ASN A 53 -16.55 -6.36 -28.93
CA ASN A 53 -16.03 -5.63 -30.08
C ASN A 53 -14.56 -5.19 -30.00
N ILE A 54 -13.72 -5.80 -30.84
CA ILE A 54 -12.46 -5.22 -31.31
C ILE A 54 -12.74 -4.61 -32.68
N LYS A 55 -12.98 -3.30 -32.73
CA LYS A 55 -12.85 -2.53 -33.96
C LYS A 55 -11.37 -2.18 -34.11
N GLU A 56 -10.63 -2.96 -34.90
CA GLU A 56 -9.55 -2.50 -35.77
C GLU A 56 -8.87 -3.69 -36.48
N ASN A 57 -8.52 -3.46 -37.75
CA ASN A 57 -7.97 -4.44 -38.68
C ASN A 57 -6.58 -4.94 -38.27
N LYS A 58 -6.47 -6.06 -37.54
CA LYS A 58 -5.24 -6.87 -37.51
C LYS A 58 -5.59 -8.37 -37.42
N TYR A 59 -5.00 -9.16 -38.31
CA TYR A 59 -5.06 -10.62 -38.24
C TYR A 59 -4.29 -11.08 -36.99
N ALA A 60 -4.94 -11.80 -36.09
CA ALA A 60 -4.30 -12.43 -34.93
C ALA A 60 -4.34 -13.95 -35.11
N PHE A 61 -3.17 -14.58 -35.16
CA PHE A 61 -3.06 -16.03 -34.96
C PHE A 61 -2.83 -16.27 -33.48
N ALA A 62 -3.69 -17.07 -32.85
CA ALA A 62 -3.50 -17.54 -31.48
C ALA A 62 -3.11 -19.02 -31.53
N VAL A 63 -1.91 -19.34 -31.03
CA VAL A 63 -1.51 -20.73 -30.76
C VAL A 63 -1.59 -20.92 -29.25
N GLY A 64 -2.56 -21.72 -28.80
CA GLY A 64 -2.69 -22.12 -27.40
C GLY A 64 -2.17 -23.55 -27.22
N ILE A 65 -1.17 -23.74 -26.37
CA ILE A 65 -0.73 -25.06 -25.94
C ILE A 65 -1.36 -25.31 -24.57
N ILE A 66 -2.20 -26.33 -24.45
CA ILE A 66 -2.79 -26.75 -23.18
C ILE A 66 -2.03 -28.00 -22.71
N ILE A 67 -1.21 -27.86 -21.67
CA ILE A 67 -0.56 -28.99 -21.01
C ILE A 67 -1.34 -29.28 -19.73
N LYS A 68 -1.92 -30.47 -19.63
CA LYS A 68 -2.68 -30.89 -18.45
C LYS A 68 -1.72 -31.56 -17.47
N LYS A 69 -1.55 -30.96 -16.28
CA LYS A 69 -0.75 -31.56 -15.20
C LYS A 69 -1.44 -32.83 -14.69
N ASP A 70 -0.75 -33.96 -14.77
CA ASP A 70 -1.13 -35.16 -14.02
C ASP A 70 -0.61 -34.99 -12.58
N THR A 71 -1.52 -34.96 -11.61
CA THR A 71 -1.20 -34.68 -10.20
C THR A 71 -0.66 -35.89 -9.44
N SER A 72 -0.46 -37.02 -10.11
CA SER A 72 -0.03 -38.27 -9.46
C SER A 72 1.49 -38.52 -9.47
N ASN A 73 2.29 -37.79 -10.28
CA ASN A 73 3.74 -37.97 -10.30
C ASN A 73 4.50 -36.73 -10.83
N ASP A 74 5.00 -35.89 -9.91
CA ASP A 74 5.69 -34.62 -10.22
C ASP A 74 7.05 -34.83 -10.93
N GLU A 75 7.72 -35.97 -10.72
CA GLU A 75 9.00 -36.28 -11.38
C GLU A 75 8.79 -36.67 -12.84
N LYS A 76 7.73 -37.44 -13.13
CA LYS A 76 7.35 -37.78 -14.51
C LYS A 76 6.89 -36.54 -15.28
N PHE A 77 6.14 -35.64 -14.64
CA PHE A 77 5.78 -34.36 -15.25
C PHE A 77 7.02 -33.51 -15.55
N LYS A 78 8.01 -33.45 -14.64
CA LYS A 78 9.29 -32.79 -14.91
C LYS A 78 10.02 -33.44 -16.09
N TYR A 79 10.11 -34.76 -16.14
CA TYR A 79 10.78 -35.50 -17.22
C TYR A 79 10.08 -35.31 -18.57
N ASP A 80 8.76 -35.46 -18.64
CA ASP A 80 7.98 -35.28 -19.87
C ASP A 80 8.02 -33.81 -20.34
N TYR A 81 7.99 -32.85 -19.41
CA TYR A 81 8.19 -31.43 -19.70
C TYR A 81 9.59 -31.15 -20.25
N GLN A 82 10.62 -31.76 -19.66
CA GLN A 82 12.00 -31.61 -20.09
C GLN A 82 12.24 -32.27 -21.46
N LEU A 83 11.62 -33.42 -21.73
CA LEU A 83 11.62 -34.08 -23.04
C LEU A 83 10.87 -33.27 -24.11
N ILE A 84 9.79 -32.56 -23.74
CA ILE A 84 9.08 -31.63 -24.64
C ILE A 84 9.97 -30.43 -24.97
N VAL A 85 10.68 -29.88 -23.99
CA VAL A 85 11.63 -28.77 -24.17
C VAL A 85 12.81 -29.21 -25.06
N GLU A 86 13.42 -30.37 -24.79
CA GLU A 86 14.54 -30.92 -25.58
C GLU A 86 14.11 -31.31 -27.00
N LYS A 87 12.90 -31.84 -27.21
CA LYS A 87 12.39 -32.12 -28.56
C LYS A 87 11.94 -30.87 -29.32
N PHE A 88 11.59 -29.79 -28.62
CA PHE A 88 11.42 -28.46 -29.24
C PHE A 88 12.77 -27.85 -29.64
N GLU A 89 13.86 -28.13 -28.91
CA GLU A 89 15.22 -27.70 -29.27
C GLU A 89 15.75 -28.34 -30.56
N TYR A 90 15.32 -29.56 -30.90
CA TYR A 90 15.94 -30.35 -32.00
C TYR A 90 15.18 -30.41 -33.33
N GLY A 91 14.04 -29.75 -33.47
CA GLY A 91 13.34 -29.78 -34.75
C GLY A 91 12.20 -28.80 -34.85
N TYR A 92 12.51 -27.55 -35.23
CA TYR A 92 11.74 -26.68 -36.14
C TYR A 92 12.38 -25.28 -36.09
N GLN A 93 13.16 -24.92 -37.12
CA GLN A 93 13.39 -23.52 -37.46
C GLN A 93 12.05 -22.94 -37.95
N LEU A 94 11.22 -22.46 -37.03
CA LEU A 94 10.12 -21.56 -37.37
C LEU A 94 10.50 -20.17 -36.86
N ALA A 95 10.65 -19.23 -37.78
CA ALA A 95 10.74 -17.81 -37.46
C ALA A 95 9.47 -17.39 -36.70
N VAL A 96 9.58 -17.24 -35.37
CA VAL A 96 8.52 -16.64 -34.55
C VAL A 96 8.66 -15.13 -34.68
N ASP A 97 7.88 -14.54 -35.58
CA ASP A 97 7.69 -13.08 -35.63
C ASP A 97 6.88 -12.67 -34.39
N MET A 98 7.56 -12.13 -33.36
CA MET A 98 6.97 -11.74 -32.07
C MET A 98 6.10 -10.48 -32.18
N LYS A 99 5.01 -10.52 -32.95
CA LYS A 99 4.18 -9.33 -33.17
C LYS A 99 3.05 -9.11 -32.18
N THR A 100 2.65 -10.09 -31.36
CA THR A 100 1.70 -9.84 -30.26
C THR A 100 1.63 -10.98 -29.25
N ILE A 101 2.06 -10.75 -28.01
CA ILE A 101 1.68 -11.59 -26.86
C ILE A 101 0.70 -10.77 -26.02
N ASN A 102 -0.56 -11.20 -25.96
CA ASN A 102 -1.59 -10.56 -25.13
C ASN A 102 -1.85 -11.44 -23.90
N ILE A 103 -1.20 -11.13 -22.78
CA ILE A 103 -1.34 -11.88 -21.53
C ILE A 103 -2.54 -11.32 -20.75
N LYS A 104 -3.69 -12.00 -20.80
CA LYS A 104 -4.77 -11.78 -19.83
C LYS A 104 -4.46 -12.53 -18.54
N SER A 105 -4.64 -11.85 -17.41
CA SER A 105 -4.17 -12.18 -16.07
C SER A 105 -4.89 -13.35 -15.37
N THR A 106 -5.24 -14.42 -16.08
CA THR A 106 -6.08 -15.50 -15.53
C THR A 106 -5.39 -16.86 -15.41
N LEU A 107 -4.08 -16.95 -15.61
CA LEU A 107 -3.32 -18.20 -15.44
C LEU A 107 -2.29 -18.05 -14.33
N ASP A 108 -2.42 -18.88 -13.29
CA ASP A 108 -1.41 -19.13 -12.25
C ASP A 108 -0.21 -19.92 -12.82
N LEU A 109 0.45 -19.34 -13.81
CA LEU A 109 1.82 -19.74 -14.14
C LEU A 109 2.75 -19.12 -13.09
N PRO A 110 3.83 -19.81 -12.66
CA PRO A 110 4.85 -19.18 -11.85
C PRO A 110 5.47 -18.04 -12.66
N ILE A 111 5.11 -16.79 -12.33
CA ILE A 111 5.60 -15.58 -13.01
C ILE A 111 7.14 -15.57 -13.02
N TYR A 112 7.77 -16.20 -12.01
CA TYR A 112 9.21 -16.46 -11.97
C TYR A 112 9.72 -17.25 -13.19
N SER A 113 9.04 -18.34 -13.58
CA SER A 113 9.41 -19.13 -14.75
C SER A 113 9.19 -18.38 -16.05
N LEU A 114 8.18 -17.52 -16.12
CA LEU A 114 7.92 -16.66 -17.29
C LEU A 114 8.97 -15.55 -17.40
N VAL A 115 9.29 -14.84 -16.33
CA VAL A 115 10.37 -13.84 -16.32
C VAL A 115 11.69 -14.52 -16.63
N HIS A 116 12.01 -15.65 -15.99
CA HIS A 116 13.24 -16.39 -16.24
C HIS A 116 13.32 -16.91 -17.69
N LEU A 117 12.25 -17.50 -18.24
CA LEU A 117 12.22 -17.99 -19.62
C LEU A 117 12.28 -16.85 -20.64
N THR A 118 11.61 -15.72 -20.40
CA THR A 118 11.66 -14.56 -21.30
C THR A 118 13.04 -13.90 -21.27
N THR A 119 13.66 -13.83 -20.09
CA THR A 119 15.01 -13.25 -19.91
C THR A 119 16.10 -14.20 -20.41
N LYS A 120 15.86 -15.52 -20.41
CA LYS A 120 16.75 -16.57 -20.92
C LYS A 120 16.52 -16.93 -22.39
N LEU A 121 15.40 -16.53 -22.99
CA LEU A 121 15.23 -16.52 -24.46
C LEU A 121 15.82 -15.24 -25.06
N ALA A 122 15.91 -14.18 -24.27
CA ALA A 122 16.58 -12.91 -24.58
C ALA A 122 18.10 -12.93 -24.26
N LEU A 123 18.80 -14.04 -24.54
CA LEU A 123 20.19 -14.24 -24.09
C LEU A 123 21.21 -13.24 -24.64
N ASN A 124 20.86 -12.41 -25.64
CA ASN A 124 21.64 -11.25 -26.06
C ASN A 124 20.77 -9.99 -26.08
N PHE A 125 20.64 -9.31 -24.95
CA PHE A 125 19.99 -7.99 -24.86
C PHE A 125 20.65 -6.92 -25.75
N SER A 126 21.89 -7.13 -26.19
CA SER A 126 22.54 -6.26 -27.19
C SER A 126 21.74 -6.12 -28.48
N ASP A 127 21.01 -7.18 -28.85
CA ASP A 127 20.36 -7.33 -30.16
C ASP A 127 18.86 -7.03 -30.11
N LEU A 128 18.30 -6.84 -28.91
CA LEU A 128 16.90 -6.48 -28.74
C LEU A 128 16.63 -5.04 -29.16
N LYS A 129 15.55 -4.85 -29.92
CA LYS A 129 15.00 -3.55 -30.27
C LYS A 129 14.29 -2.95 -29.04
N SER A 130 14.19 -1.62 -29.00
CA SER A 130 13.63 -0.89 -27.84
C SER A 130 12.23 -1.36 -27.40
N HIS A 131 11.40 -1.86 -28.32
CA HIS A 131 10.07 -2.39 -28.02
C HIS A 131 10.08 -3.76 -27.32
N GLU A 132 11.08 -4.60 -27.57
CA GLU A 132 11.24 -5.91 -26.91
C GLU A 132 11.75 -5.73 -25.48
N ILE A 133 12.70 -4.80 -25.31
CA ILE A 133 13.17 -4.38 -23.97
C ILE A 133 12.00 -3.80 -23.15
N ALA A 134 11.12 -3.01 -23.78
CA ALA A 134 9.95 -2.46 -23.11
C ALA A 134 8.99 -3.56 -22.60
N GLN A 135 8.79 -4.65 -23.35
CA GLN A 135 7.94 -5.77 -22.94
C GLN A 135 8.54 -6.56 -21.76
N VAL A 136 9.86 -6.80 -21.76
CA VAL A 136 10.55 -7.42 -20.62
C VAL A 136 10.40 -6.56 -19.37
N LEU A 137 10.63 -5.26 -19.51
CA LEU A 137 10.51 -4.33 -18.38
C LEU A 137 9.05 -4.23 -17.90
N GLN A 138 8.05 -4.33 -18.78
CA GLN A 138 6.66 -4.41 -18.36
C GLN A 138 6.37 -5.66 -17.51
N LEU A 139 6.91 -6.83 -17.88
CA LEU A 139 6.78 -8.06 -17.09
C LEU A 139 7.48 -7.95 -15.72
N VAL A 140 8.64 -7.31 -15.68
CA VAL A 140 9.38 -7.05 -14.43
C VAL A 140 8.61 -6.10 -13.54
N SER A 141 7.92 -5.10 -14.11
CA SER A 141 7.06 -4.19 -13.34
C SER A 141 5.88 -4.90 -12.67
N ILE A 142 5.28 -5.88 -13.38
CA ILE A 142 4.19 -6.72 -12.85
C ILE A 142 4.74 -7.61 -11.73
N TYR A 143 5.95 -8.14 -11.90
CA TYR A 143 6.63 -8.92 -10.87
C TYR A 143 6.97 -8.08 -9.63
N ALA A 144 7.50 -6.87 -9.82
CA ALA A 144 7.82 -5.92 -8.75
C ALA A 144 6.59 -5.55 -7.91
N LYS A 145 5.43 -5.34 -8.55
CA LYS A 145 4.16 -5.12 -7.85
C LYS A 145 3.74 -6.31 -6.97
N LYS A 146 4.10 -7.54 -7.34
CA LYS A 146 3.70 -8.77 -6.62
C LYS A 146 4.70 -9.23 -5.55
N LYS A 147 6.00 -8.98 -5.75
CA LYS A 147 7.09 -9.50 -4.91
C LYS A 147 7.97 -8.42 -4.26
N GLY A 148 7.68 -7.15 -4.52
CA GLY A 148 8.45 -6.02 -4.03
C GLY A 148 9.57 -5.60 -4.98
N ASN A 149 9.93 -4.31 -4.91
CA ASN A 149 10.92 -3.67 -5.78
C ASN A 149 12.32 -4.28 -5.63
N THR A 150 12.74 -4.66 -4.43
CA THR A 150 14.08 -5.20 -4.17
C THR A 150 14.33 -6.53 -4.88
N GLU A 151 13.36 -7.45 -4.84
CA GLU A 151 13.54 -8.78 -5.42
C GLU A 151 13.44 -8.76 -6.94
N ALA A 152 12.54 -7.93 -7.46
CA ALA A 152 12.49 -7.64 -8.90
C ALA A 152 13.77 -6.95 -9.39
N ALA A 153 14.35 -6.04 -8.60
CA ALA A 153 15.59 -5.36 -8.91
C ALA A 153 16.79 -6.31 -8.91
N LYS A 154 16.88 -7.26 -7.96
CA LYS A 154 17.94 -8.29 -7.93
C LYS A 154 17.90 -9.19 -9.16
N ILE A 155 16.70 -9.66 -9.54
CA ILE A 155 16.52 -10.52 -10.72
C ILE A 155 16.92 -9.74 -11.97
N LEU A 156 16.44 -8.50 -12.10
CA LEU A 156 16.78 -7.66 -13.24
C LEU A 156 18.28 -7.37 -13.27
N ALA A 157 18.90 -7.02 -12.14
CA ALA A 157 20.33 -6.75 -12.02
C ALA A 157 21.22 -7.96 -12.35
N HIS A 158 20.78 -9.16 -11.95
CA HIS A 158 21.47 -10.42 -12.26
C HIS A 158 21.53 -10.67 -13.78
N HIS A 159 20.46 -10.32 -14.49
CA HIS A 159 20.36 -10.43 -15.95
C HIS A 159 20.90 -9.20 -16.71
N ILE A 160 20.99 -8.04 -16.06
CA ILE A 160 21.56 -6.78 -16.58
C ILE A 160 23.09 -6.80 -16.64
N LYS A 161 23.79 -7.84 -16.16
CA LYS A 161 25.25 -7.96 -16.29
C LYS A 161 25.78 -7.76 -17.73
N SER A 162 24.94 -7.89 -18.75
CA SER A 162 25.25 -7.64 -20.17
C SER A 162 24.60 -6.39 -20.79
N LEU A 163 23.84 -5.60 -20.02
CA LEU A 163 23.11 -4.42 -20.50
C LEU A 163 23.90 -3.13 -20.24
N ASP A 164 23.93 -2.26 -21.25
CA ASP A 164 24.33 -0.87 -21.07
C ASP A 164 23.25 -0.12 -20.26
N LEU A 165 23.60 0.32 -19.06
CA LEU A 165 22.77 1.17 -18.19
C LEU A 165 22.21 2.40 -18.92
N GLN A 166 22.93 2.91 -19.93
CA GLN A 166 22.49 4.03 -20.76
C GLN A 166 21.25 3.67 -21.60
N ARG A 167 21.17 2.46 -22.15
CA ARG A 167 19.98 1.97 -22.86
C ARG A 167 18.79 1.77 -21.92
N VAL A 168 19.02 1.26 -20.71
CA VAL A 168 17.96 1.15 -19.69
C VAL A 168 17.40 2.55 -19.37
N TYR A 169 18.27 3.56 -19.27
CA TYR A 169 17.89 4.95 -19.06
C TYR A 169 17.10 5.54 -20.24
N GLU A 170 17.51 5.28 -21.49
CA GLU A 170 16.81 5.76 -22.70
C GLU A 170 15.38 5.21 -22.82
N ILE A 171 15.15 4.00 -22.32
CA ILE A 171 13.86 3.31 -22.43
C ILE A 171 12.98 3.57 -21.19
N THR A 172 13.55 4.04 -20.08
CA THR A 172 12.82 4.35 -18.84
C THR A 172 11.68 5.36 -19.05
N PRO A 173 11.84 6.46 -19.81
CA PRO A 173 10.74 7.38 -20.13
C PRO A 173 9.59 6.71 -20.91
N LEU A 174 9.89 5.70 -21.74
CA LEU A 174 8.90 4.97 -22.55
C LEU A 174 8.03 4.02 -21.70
N LEU A 175 8.47 3.66 -20.49
CA LEU A 175 7.78 2.74 -19.59
C LEU A 175 6.77 3.44 -18.66
N GLY A 176 6.66 4.76 -18.76
CA GLY A 176 5.77 5.57 -17.93
C GLY A 176 6.04 5.42 -16.42
N LYS A 177 5.04 5.76 -15.60
CA LYS A 177 5.07 5.85 -14.12
C LYS A 177 5.37 4.54 -13.36
N THR A 178 5.84 3.50 -14.04
CA THR A 178 5.82 2.12 -13.52
C THR A 178 7.06 1.76 -12.70
N PHE A 179 8.16 2.50 -12.86
CA PHE A 179 9.39 2.34 -12.08
C PHE A 179 9.77 3.66 -11.42
N ASN A 180 9.88 3.68 -10.10
CA ASN A 180 10.31 4.86 -9.35
C ASN A 180 11.85 4.91 -9.24
N GLN A 181 12.37 6.07 -8.85
CA GLN A 181 13.82 6.30 -8.67
C GLN A 181 14.46 5.27 -7.72
N SER A 182 13.72 4.82 -6.69
CA SER A 182 14.16 3.80 -5.75
C SER A 182 14.45 2.46 -6.45
N PHE A 183 13.64 2.04 -7.42
CA PHE A 183 13.84 0.78 -8.14
C PHE A 183 15.10 0.81 -9.02
N ILE A 184 15.38 1.94 -9.67
CA ILE A 184 16.58 2.12 -10.51
C ILE A 184 17.85 2.14 -9.65
N LEU A 185 17.83 2.85 -8.53
CA LEU A 185 18.93 2.86 -7.57
C LEU A 185 19.17 1.46 -6.99
N GLU A 186 18.11 0.70 -6.75
CA GLU A 186 18.19 -0.66 -6.26
C GLU A 186 18.81 -1.60 -7.31
N ILE A 187 18.44 -1.48 -8.60
CA ILE A 187 19.12 -2.20 -9.70
C ILE A 187 20.60 -1.85 -9.76
N ALA A 188 20.94 -0.55 -9.67
CA ALA A 188 22.30 -0.07 -9.74
C ALA A 188 23.19 -0.64 -8.63
N LYS A 189 22.65 -0.79 -7.40
CA LYS A 189 23.36 -1.42 -6.27
C LYS A 189 23.78 -2.87 -6.56
N TYR A 190 22.98 -3.62 -7.29
CA TYR A 190 23.23 -5.04 -7.59
C TYR A 190 23.99 -5.25 -8.91
N SER A 191 24.09 -4.22 -9.76
CA SER A 191 24.99 -4.25 -10.92
C SER A 191 26.43 -4.03 -10.46
N SER A 192 27.34 -4.93 -10.83
CA SER A 192 28.74 -4.97 -10.35
C SER A 192 29.64 -3.82 -10.86
N GLN A 193 29.08 -2.66 -11.19
CA GLN A 193 29.79 -1.45 -11.63
C GLN A 193 29.54 -0.31 -10.62
N SER A 194 30.26 -0.31 -9.51
CA SER A 194 30.20 0.73 -8.47
C SER A 194 30.55 2.15 -8.99
N SER A 195 31.27 2.25 -10.11
CA SER A 195 31.66 3.52 -10.74
C SER A 195 30.46 4.31 -11.31
N LYS A 196 29.42 3.64 -11.80
CA LYS A 196 28.27 4.28 -12.47
C LYS A 196 27.24 4.87 -11.50
N THR A 197 27.20 4.40 -10.25
CA THR A 197 26.42 5.06 -9.19
C THR A 197 26.98 6.45 -8.88
N SER A 198 28.31 6.61 -8.93
CA SER A 198 28.96 7.92 -8.80
C SER A 198 28.69 8.81 -10.02
N GLU A 199 28.68 8.23 -11.22
CA GLU A 199 28.38 8.93 -12.47
C GLU A 199 26.92 9.43 -12.52
N TYR A 200 25.96 8.65 -12.01
CA TYR A 200 24.57 9.06 -11.84
C TYR A 200 24.43 10.23 -10.85
N GLN A 201 25.07 10.13 -9.68
CA GLN A 201 25.10 11.21 -8.70
C GLN A 201 25.79 12.46 -9.28
N ASN A 202 26.79 12.28 -10.15
CA ASN A 202 27.49 13.38 -10.82
C ASN A 202 26.65 14.02 -11.93
N LEU A 203 25.92 13.25 -12.73
CA LEU A 203 25.04 13.78 -13.79
C LEU A 203 23.87 14.58 -13.22
N GLU A 204 23.34 14.15 -12.07
CA GLU A 204 22.28 14.89 -11.36
C GLU A 204 22.84 16.12 -10.64
N LYS A 205 24.02 16.03 -10.05
CA LYS A 205 24.79 17.20 -9.59
C LYS A 205 25.09 18.16 -10.72
N GLU A 206 25.41 17.69 -11.93
CA GLU A 206 25.66 18.52 -13.11
C GLU A 206 24.38 19.16 -13.64
N LYS A 207 23.23 18.46 -13.67
CA LYS A 207 21.94 19.06 -14.03
C LYS A 207 21.53 20.12 -13.01
N GLN A 208 21.65 19.82 -11.72
CA GLN A 208 21.41 20.80 -10.65
C GLN A 208 22.39 21.97 -10.75
N ALA A 209 23.67 21.70 -10.98
CA ALA A 209 24.68 22.73 -11.20
C ALA A 209 24.37 23.56 -12.45
N LYS A 210 23.91 22.97 -13.55
CA LYS A 210 23.55 23.70 -14.78
C LYS A 210 22.31 24.56 -14.60
N VAL A 211 21.33 24.13 -13.81
CA VAL A 211 20.18 24.95 -13.41
C VAL A 211 20.61 26.06 -12.45
N ILE A 212 21.44 25.75 -11.45
CA ILE A 212 22.09 26.73 -10.57
C ILE A 212 22.93 27.73 -11.38
N ASN A 213 23.56 27.29 -12.47
CA ASN A 213 24.36 28.12 -13.38
C ASN A 213 23.50 28.93 -14.36
N THR A 214 22.32 28.44 -14.75
CA THR A 214 21.34 29.25 -15.49
C THR A 214 20.74 30.34 -14.57
N ILE A 215 20.71 30.06 -13.26
CA ILE A 215 20.39 31.01 -12.20
C ILE A 215 21.58 31.95 -11.88
N GLN A 216 22.82 31.66 -12.31
CA GLN A 216 24.03 32.45 -12.02
C GLN A 216 24.06 33.86 -12.63
N GLY A 217 23.10 34.25 -13.48
CA GLY A 217 22.90 35.66 -13.81
C GLY A 217 22.35 36.51 -12.67
N LYS A 218 21.97 35.90 -11.53
CA LYS A 218 21.37 36.55 -10.36
C LYS A 218 21.95 35.98 -9.05
N ASP A 219 23.08 36.50 -8.58
CA ASP A 219 23.73 36.13 -7.29
C ASP A 219 22.77 36.17 -6.07
N SER A 220 21.65 36.89 -6.17
CA SER A 220 20.59 36.94 -5.17
C SER A 220 19.84 35.61 -5.00
N ILE A 221 19.74 34.75 -6.03
CA ILE A 221 19.02 33.47 -5.92
C ILE A 221 19.90 32.41 -5.25
N ARG A 222 21.21 32.36 -5.55
CA ARG A 222 22.11 31.33 -5.03
C ARG A 222 22.29 31.41 -3.52
N SER A 223 22.47 32.63 -2.98
CA SER A 223 22.52 32.88 -1.53
C SER A 223 21.21 32.56 -0.83
N ARG A 224 20.06 32.68 -1.53
CA ARG A 224 18.72 32.39 -1.00
C ARG A 224 18.28 30.93 -1.21
N ALA A 225 18.88 30.21 -2.15
CA ALA A 225 18.56 28.83 -2.48
C ALA A 225 19.16 27.82 -1.48
N SER A 226 20.16 28.21 -0.69
CA SER A 226 20.72 27.36 0.37
C SER A 226 19.64 26.87 1.33
N ALA A 227 18.77 27.76 1.80
CA ALA A 227 17.70 27.43 2.72
C ALA A 227 16.67 26.47 2.10
N LEU A 228 16.30 26.69 0.84
CA LEU A 228 15.40 25.81 0.08
C LEU A 228 16.01 24.42 -0.11
N LEU A 229 17.31 24.35 -0.42
CA LEU A 229 18.03 23.09 -0.55
C LEU A 229 18.16 22.38 0.79
N LYS A 230 18.43 23.10 1.90
CA LYS A 230 18.43 22.55 3.26
C LYS A 230 17.08 21.97 3.61
N LEU A 231 15.99 22.69 3.32
CA LEU A 231 14.62 22.22 3.56
C LEU A 231 14.32 20.97 2.71
N ASN A 232 14.64 20.98 1.42
CA ASN A 232 14.39 19.83 0.56
C ASN A 232 15.24 18.60 0.92
N LYS A 233 16.43 18.81 1.49
CA LYS A 233 17.33 17.75 1.97
C LYS A 233 17.18 17.46 3.45
N SER A 234 16.18 18.04 4.14
CA SER A 234 16.00 17.78 5.56
C SER A 234 15.66 16.30 5.75
N ILE A 235 16.57 15.56 6.36
CA ILE A 235 16.37 14.16 6.72
C ILE A 235 15.83 14.15 8.15
N TYR A 236 14.79 13.35 8.38
CA TYR A 236 14.27 13.10 9.71
C TYR A 236 15.16 12.07 10.42
N PRO A 237 15.35 12.13 11.74
CA PRO A 237 16.09 11.11 12.49
C PRO A 237 15.25 9.81 12.62
N ASP A 238 15.02 9.14 11.49
CA ASP A 238 14.08 8.02 11.34
C ASP A 238 14.60 6.67 11.89
N GLN A 239 15.91 6.54 12.03
CA GLN A 239 16.61 5.33 12.50
C GLN A 239 16.16 4.80 13.88
N HIS A 240 15.37 5.56 14.63
CA HIS A 240 14.85 5.18 15.95
C HIS A 240 13.32 5.22 16.04
N LEU A 241 12.61 5.50 14.95
CA LEU A 241 11.15 5.51 14.92
C LEU A 241 10.55 4.10 14.87
N SER A 242 11.34 3.14 14.42
CA SER A 242 10.95 1.75 14.24
C SER A 242 12.15 0.85 14.51
N ILE A 243 11.86 -0.37 14.96
CA ILE A 243 12.83 -1.45 15.12
C ILE A 243 12.17 -2.74 14.67
N HIS A 244 12.97 -3.74 14.30
CA HIS A 244 12.44 -5.05 13.99
C HIS A 244 11.66 -5.62 15.17
N TRP A 245 10.49 -6.21 14.90
CA TRP A 245 9.57 -6.58 15.98
C TRP A 245 10.12 -7.69 16.88
N GLN A 246 10.96 -8.60 16.37
CA GLN A 246 11.59 -9.64 17.19
C GLN A 246 12.62 -9.04 18.15
N ASP A 247 13.42 -8.08 17.67
CA ASP A 247 14.36 -7.35 18.52
C ASP A 247 13.60 -6.54 19.59
N LEU A 248 12.42 -6.00 19.26
CA LEU A 248 11.62 -5.24 20.22
C LEU A 248 11.10 -6.10 21.37
N TYR A 249 10.67 -7.33 21.06
CA TYR A 249 10.06 -8.24 22.04
C TYR A 249 11.07 -9.21 22.65
N SER A 250 12.37 -8.99 22.44
CA SER A 250 13.43 -9.60 23.23
C SER A 250 13.51 -8.91 24.59
N LEU A 251 12.51 -9.17 25.42
CA LEU A 251 12.32 -8.55 26.74
C LEU A 251 13.32 -9.10 27.77
N SER A 252 13.71 -8.29 28.75
CA SER A 252 14.51 -8.74 29.90
C SER A 252 13.63 -9.45 30.95
N GLU A 253 14.25 -10.17 31.90
CA GLU A 253 13.52 -10.84 32.99
C GLU A 253 12.62 -9.87 33.79
N LEU A 254 13.12 -8.66 34.07
CA LEU A 254 12.32 -7.61 34.72
C LEU A 254 11.17 -7.11 33.84
N ASP A 255 11.36 -7.07 32.52
CA ASP A 255 10.27 -6.70 31.60
C ASP A 255 9.21 -7.80 31.54
N GLU A 256 9.63 -9.07 31.58
CA GLU A 256 8.73 -10.23 31.65
C GLU A 256 7.91 -10.20 32.95
N GLU A 257 8.55 -10.05 34.11
CA GLU A 257 7.89 -9.94 35.42
C GLU A 257 6.86 -8.80 35.43
N LEU A 258 7.21 -7.63 34.87
CA LEU A 258 6.29 -6.50 34.76
C LEU A 258 5.09 -6.82 33.87
N THR A 259 5.28 -7.50 32.73
CA THR A 259 4.17 -7.90 31.87
C THR A 259 3.25 -8.94 32.52
N GLU A 260 3.79 -9.83 33.35
CA GLU A 260 3.02 -10.78 34.15
C GLU A 260 2.21 -10.07 35.24
N LEU A 261 2.82 -9.11 35.94
CA LEU A 261 2.13 -8.25 36.91
C LEU A 261 0.91 -7.55 36.29
N TRP A 262 1.07 -7.01 35.08
CA TRP A 262 -0.04 -6.35 34.36
C TRP A 262 -1.13 -7.31 33.88
N CYS A 263 -0.80 -8.58 33.63
CA CYS A 263 -1.80 -9.58 33.28
C CYS A 263 -2.73 -9.90 34.45
N GLY A 264 -2.21 -9.89 35.68
CA GLY A 264 -2.95 -10.26 36.90
C GLY A 264 -3.69 -11.60 36.73
N ASP A 265 -4.95 -11.66 37.15
CA ASP A 265 -5.81 -12.86 37.06
C ASP A 265 -6.12 -13.30 35.62
N ARG A 266 -5.80 -12.48 34.61
CA ARG A 266 -6.02 -12.79 33.18
C ARG A 266 -4.81 -13.47 32.54
N SER A 267 -3.83 -13.89 33.34
CA SER A 267 -2.61 -14.57 32.88
C SER A 267 -2.89 -15.87 32.10
N SER A 268 -4.05 -16.51 32.25
CA SER A 268 -4.46 -17.66 31.45
C SER A 268 -4.89 -17.31 30.01
N ASN A 269 -5.03 -16.02 29.68
CA ASN A 269 -5.49 -15.57 28.38
C ASN A 269 -4.34 -15.05 27.51
N ASP A 270 -3.94 -15.85 26.53
CA ASP A 270 -2.86 -15.54 25.57
C ASP A 270 -3.02 -14.19 24.86
N TYR A 271 -4.27 -13.77 24.60
CA TYR A 271 -4.52 -12.47 23.97
C TYR A 271 -4.07 -11.33 24.89
N TRP A 272 -4.41 -11.39 26.18
CA TRP A 272 -4.03 -10.38 27.16
C TRP A 272 -2.52 -10.36 27.39
N LYS A 273 -1.88 -11.53 27.51
CA LYS A 273 -0.41 -11.65 27.59
C LYS A 273 0.29 -10.99 26.41
N ALA A 274 -0.10 -11.34 25.18
CA ALA A 274 0.47 -10.72 23.98
C ALA A 274 0.22 -9.21 23.93
N GLN A 275 -0.91 -8.73 24.47
CA GLN A 275 -1.20 -7.30 24.57
C GLN A 275 -0.27 -6.60 25.57
N MET A 276 -0.01 -7.19 26.74
CA MET A 276 0.89 -6.60 27.75
C MET A 276 2.35 -6.60 27.26
N ILE A 277 2.82 -7.68 26.64
CA ILE A 277 4.14 -7.73 25.98
C ILE A 277 4.26 -6.63 24.91
N SER A 278 3.23 -6.46 24.08
CA SER A 278 3.21 -5.40 23.08
C SER A 278 3.24 -4.00 23.69
N ALA A 279 2.53 -3.78 24.81
CA ALA A 279 2.56 -2.51 25.53
C ALA A 279 3.95 -2.23 26.09
N ARG A 280 4.60 -3.22 26.72
CA ARG A 280 5.95 -3.06 27.23
C ARG A 280 6.96 -2.80 26.13
N GLY A 281 6.88 -3.53 25.02
CA GLY A 281 7.70 -3.27 23.84
C GLY A 281 7.54 -1.82 23.34
N ALA A 282 6.32 -1.29 23.31
CA ALA A 282 6.12 0.11 22.92
C ALA A 282 6.86 1.10 23.84
N GLU A 283 6.86 0.89 25.16
CA GLU A 283 7.62 1.71 26.11
C GLU A 283 9.14 1.64 25.87
N LYS A 284 9.67 0.45 25.57
CA LYS A 284 11.10 0.29 25.23
C LYS A 284 11.44 1.02 23.92
N LEU A 285 10.57 0.95 22.92
CA LEU A 285 10.76 1.67 21.65
C LEU A 285 10.79 3.18 21.87
N VAL A 286 9.85 3.73 22.65
CA VAL A 286 9.82 5.15 23.01
C VAL A 286 11.08 5.57 23.77
N SER A 287 11.51 4.75 24.73
CA SER A 287 12.76 5.00 25.47
C SER A 287 13.97 5.08 24.54
N ARG A 288 14.09 4.14 23.59
CA ARG A 288 15.16 4.13 22.58
C ARG A 288 15.10 5.38 21.69
N PHE A 289 13.91 5.79 21.26
CA PHE A 289 13.72 6.97 20.43
C PHE A 289 14.19 8.25 21.09
N TYR A 290 13.82 8.50 22.35
CA TYR A 290 14.26 9.70 23.06
C TYR A 290 15.75 9.64 23.43
N LYS A 291 16.30 8.47 23.78
CA LYS A 291 17.76 8.30 23.94
C LYS A 291 18.50 8.67 22.65
N GLY A 292 17.98 8.23 21.50
CA GLY A 292 18.52 8.56 20.17
C GLY A 292 18.45 10.05 19.81
N GLN A 293 17.58 10.82 20.47
CA GLN A 293 17.52 12.28 20.36
C GLN A 293 18.36 13.02 21.43
N GLY A 294 19.14 12.27 22.23
CA GLY A 294 20.04 12.83 23.24
C GLY A 294 19.38 13.19 24.57
N TYR A 295 18.19 12.67 24.87
CA TYR A 295 17.58 12.81 26.20
C TYR A 295 18.17 11.80 27.18
N SER A 296 18.28 12.20 28.45
CA SER A 296 18.36 11.24 29.56
C SER A 296 16.99 10.61 29.74
N VAL A 297 16.92 9.28 29.82
CA VAL A 297 15.65 8.54 29.87
C VAL A 297 15.64 7.57 31.04
N GLU A 298 14.70 7.78 31.95
CA GLU A 298 14.40 6.92 33.09
C GLU A 298 13.10 6.15 32.80
N ASP A 299 13.16 4.83 32.99
CA ASP A 299 12.05 3.90 32.76
C ASP A 299 11.23 3.78 34.04
N LEU A 300 10.20 4.62 34.19
CA LEU A 300 9.40 4.65 35.41
C LEU A 300 8.54 3.41 35.56
N ALA A 301 8.07 2.81 34.47
CA ALA A 301 7.18 1.64 34.52
C ALA A 301 7.78 0.49 35.34
N ILE A 302 9.10 0.27 35.29
CA ILE A 302 9.81 -0.77 36.05
C ILE A 302 9.82 -0.54 37.57
N HIS A 303 9.50 0.67 38.02
CA HIS A 303 9.40 0.98 39.44
C HIS A 303 8.21 0.30 40.13
N GLN A 304 7.27 -0.25 39.36
CA GLN A 304 6.17 -1.08 39.87
C GLN A 304 6.66 -2.36 40.57
N ILE A 305 7.71 -2.99 40.02
CA ILE A 305 8.27 -4.24 40.56
C ILE A 305 9.48 -3.97 41.45
N THR A 306 10.29 -2.96 41.11
CA THR A 306 11.51 -2.64 41.88
C THR A 306 11.24 -1.78 43.12
N ASN A 307 10.05 -1.19 43.25
CA ASN A 307 9.65 -0.29 44.34
C ASN A 307 10.57 0.93 44.56
N GLN A 308 11.32 1.35 43.52
CA GLN A 308 12.25 2.49 43.62
C GLN A 308 11.53 3.84 43.77
N SER A 309 10.31 3.97 43.22
CA SER A 309 9.46 5.15 43.40
C SER A 309 8.00 4.86 43.07
N THR A 310 7.09 5.78 43.40
CA THR A 310 5.67 5.72 43.03
C THR A 310 5.34 6.54 41.77
N ALA A 311 6.34 7.12 41.11
CA ALA A 311 6.15 8.01 39.96
C ALA A 311 5.51 7.30 38.74
N TRP A 312 5.62 5.97 38.68
CA TRP A 312 4.98 5.12 37.67
C TRP A 312 3.45 5.26 37.65
N MET A 313 2.84 5.67 38.76
CA MET A 313 1.41 5.93 38.82
C MET A 313 0.99 7.11 37.92
N ILE A 314 1.94 8.00 37.60
CA ILE A 314 1.72 9.20 36.79
C ILE A 314 2.20 8.99 35.36
N ALA A 315 3.33 8.33 35.13
CA ALA A 315 3.92 8.22 33.80
C ALA A 315 4.77 6.97 33.66
N ASP A 316 4.98 6.53 32.42
CA ASP A 316 5.75 5.32 32.11
C ASP A 316 7.24 5.66 31.94
N ILE A 317 7.56 6.88 31.50
CA ILE A 317 8.93 7.35 31.21
C ILE A 317 9.13 8.77 31.74
N ARG A 318 10.35 9.08 32.19
CA ARG A 318 10.80 10.45 32.50
C ARG A 318 11.99 10.84 31.64
N LEU A 319 11.93 12.02 31.00
CA LEU A 319 13.04 12.60 30.26
C LEU A 319 13.67 13.77 31.01
N ASP A 320 15.00 13.85 31.02
CA ASP A 320 15.79 14.93 31.62
C ASP A 320 15.28 15.35 33.01
N ASN A 321 14.89 14.36 33.82
CA ASN A 321 14.31 14.50 35.16
C ASN A 321 13.02 15.35 35.29
N THR A 322 12.44 15.83 34.19
CA THR A 322 11.39 16.85 34.23
C THR A 322 10.16 16.52 33.37
N ILE A 323 10.36 15.93 32.21
CA ILE A 323 9.28 15.65 31.25
C ILE A 323 8.73 14.26 31.52
N LEU A 324 7.44 14.17 31.84
CA LEU A 324 6.75 12.90 32.07
C LEU A 324 6.04 12.45 30.80
N ILE A 325 6.19 11.18 30.47
CA ILE A 325 5.63 10.55 29.27
C ILE A 325 4.76 9.36 29.66
N ASP A 326 3.55 9.33 29.12
CA ASP A 326 2.59 8.22 29.16
C ASP A 326 2.52 7.61 27.75
N VAL A 327 2.92 6.35 27.63
CA VAL A 327 2.97 5.64 26.35
C VAL A 327 1.60 5.04 26.08
N LYS A 328 1.14 5.19 24.83
CA LYS A 328 -0.11 4.60 24.36
C LYS A 328 0.20 3.70 23.18
N ASN A 329 0.04 2.40 23.40
CA ASN A 329 0.20 1.39 22.38
C ASN A 329 -1.15 1.03 21.75
N ALA A 330 -1.18 0.93 20.43
CA ALA A 330 -2.27 0.33 19.70
C ALA A 330 -1.73 -0.75 18.77
N ARG A 331 -2.48 -1.85 18.62
CA ARG A 331 -2.14 -2.93 17.69
C ARG A 331 -2.87 -2.72 16.37
N ARG A 332 -2.17 -2.91 15.25
CA ARG A 332 -2.72 -2.75 13.88
C ARG A 332 -3.97 -3.62 13.67
N SER A 333 -4.94 -3.10 12.93
CA SER A 333 -6.07 -3.89 12.45
C SER A 333 -5.70 -4.71 11.20
N VAL A 334 -6.60 -5.60 10.78
CA VAL A 334 -6.36 -6.51 9.66
C VAL A 334 -6.32 -5.77 8.32
N ASN A 335 -7.26 -4.84 8.11
CA ASN A 335 -7.47 -4.20 6.82
C ASN A 335 -7.13 -2.71 6.82
N SER A 336 -6.55 -2.16 7.88
CA SER A 336 -6.13 -0.76 7.91
C SER A 336 -4.82 -0.53 8.66
N SER A 337 -3.99 0.31 8.06
CA SER A 337 -2.78 0.87 8.67
C SER A 337 -3.04 2.13 9.50
N THR A 338 -4.20 2.76 9.35
CA THR A 338 -4.58 4.02 10.00
C THR A 338 -5.61 3.84 11.11
N TYR A 339 -6.41 2.77 11.08
CA TYR A 339 -7.29 2.45 12.20
C TYR A 339 -6.45 1.89 13.36
N SER A 340 -6.31 2.69 14.40
CA SER A 340 -5.70 2.34 15.67
C SER A 340 -6.60 2.74 16.82
N GLU A 341 -6.36 2.20 18.00
CA GLU A 341 -7.22 2.36 19.16
C GLU A 341 -6.42 2.89 20.34
N PHE A 342 -5.95 4.13 20.23
CA PHE A 342 -5.31 4.82 21.33
C PHE A 342 -6.39 5.39 22.24
N TYR A 343 -6.45 4.87 23.47
CA TYR A 343 -7.45 5.29 24.46
C TYR A 343 -6.78 5.87 25.69
N VAL A 344 -7.30 7.00 26.15
CA VAL A 344 -6.89 7.65 27.38
C VAL A 344 -8.10 7.74 28.30
N LYS A 345 -8.07 6.95 29.37
CA LYS A 345 -9.13 6.96 30.40
C LYS A 345 -9.22 8.31 31.10
N LYS A 346 -8.06 8.90 31.38
CA LYS A 346 -7.93 10.19 32.05
C LYS A 346 -6.60 10.81 31.68
N PHE A 347 -6.62 12.06 31.22
CA PHE A 347 -5.40 12.84 31.05
C PHE A 347 -4.77 13.12 32.41
N LYS A 348 -3.47 12.86 32.51
CA LYS A 348 -2.69 13.05 33.72
C LYS A 348 -2.00 14.41 33.66
N ASN A 349 -1.78 15.02 34.82
CA ASN A 349 -1.09 16.29 34.98
C ASN A 349 -0.17 16.18 36.20
N ASN A 350 0.98 16.85 36.15
CA ASN A 350 1.92 16.94 37.26
C ASN A 350 2.31 18.41 37.46
N ASN A 351 1.98 18.98 38.62
CA ASN A 351 2.30 20.36 39.00
C ASN A 351 1.87 21.42 37.96
N GLY A 352 0.71 21.24 37.34
CA GLY A 352 0.17 22.17 36.34
C GLY A 352 0.59 21.83 34.90
N SER A 353 1.59 20.98 34.69
CA SER A 353 2.03 20.53 33.37
C SER A 353 1.33 19.24 32.94
N ASP A 354 0.81 19.22 31.71
CA ASP A 354 0.23 18.00 31.15
C ASP A 354 1.30 16.93 30.94
N VAL A 355 0.96 15.68 31.28
CA VAL A 355 1.81 14.53 30.92
C VAL A 355 1.75 14.34 29.40
N THR A 356 2.91 14.20 28.78
CA THR A 356 3.02 14.01 27.33
C THR A 356 2.60 12.60 26.96
N ILE A 357 1.76 12.45 25.94
CA ILE A 357 1.29 11.13 25.49
C ILE A 357 1.99 10.77 24.19
N VAL A 358 2.65 9.62 24.15
CA VAL A 358 3.36 9.15 22.95
C VAL A 358 2.64 7.95 22.35
N GLY A 359 2.27 8.06 21.07
CA GLY A 359 1.54 7.02 20.35
C GLY A 359 2.48 6.02 19.66
N VAL A 360 2.25 4.73 19.87
CA VAL A 360 3.01 3.64 19.20
C VAL A 360 2.05 2.67 18.52
N LEU A 361 2.24 2.46 17.21
CA LEU A 361 1.47 1.49 16.45
C LEU A 361 2.25 0.20 16.24
N SER A 362 1.90 -0.81 17.04
CA SER A 362 2.52 -2.14 17.05
C SER A 362 1.84 -3.11 16.08
N PRO A 363 2.55 -4.13 15.55
CA PRO A 363 1.93 -5.21 14.80
C PRO A 363 0.93 -6.01 15.64
N TYR A 364 -0.01 -6.67 14.97
CA TYR A 364 -0.86 -7.67 15.63
C TYR A 364 -0.17 -9.03 15.61
N LEU A 365 0.38 -9.45 16.77
CA LEU A 365 1.01 -10.77 16.96
C LEU A 365 0.31 -11.57 18.06
N THR A 366 0.11 -12.86 17.84
CA THR A 366 -0.34 -13.77 18.91
C THR A 366 0.81 -14.04 19.87
N LEU A 367 0.51 -14.53 21.09
CA LEU A 367 1.54 -14.91 22.06
C LEU A 367 2.49 -15.95 21.45
N GLN A 368 1.94 -16.96 20.79
CA GLN A 368 2.73 -17.96 20.07
C GLN A 368 3.69 -17.33 19.04
N SER A 369 3.23 -16.39 18.22
CA SER A 369 4.09 -15.74 17.24
C SER A 369 5.22 -14.90 17.86
N ILE A 370 4.97 -14.32 19.04
CA ILE A 370 6.00 -13.59 19.78
C ILE A 370 7.05 -14.59 20.28
N ASN A 371 6.62 -15.66 20.94
CA ASN A 371 7.51 -16.66 21.56
C ASN A 371 8.31 -17.44 20.52
N ASP A 372 7.67 -17.87 19.43
CA ASP A 372 8.31 -18.65 18.37
C ASP A 372 9.24 -17.78 17.49
N GLY A 373 9.11 -16.45 17.57
CA GLY A 373 9.82 -15.50 16.70
C GLY A 373 9.43 -15.61 15.22
N GLN A 374 8.36 -16.34 14.88
CA GLN A 374 7.96 -16.65 13.52
C GLN A 374 6.46 -16.40 13.26
N THR A 375 6.15 -15.98 12.03
CA THR A 375 4.79 -15.74 11.55
C THR A 375 4.60 -16.31 10.15
N SER A 376 3.38 -16.78 9.85
CA SER A 376 2.99 -17.21 8.50
C SER A 376 2.63 -16.05 7.55
N PHE A 377 2.69 -14.81 8.05
CA PHE A 377 2.33 -13.60 7.34
C PHE A 377 3.39 -12.52 7.54
N TYR A 378 3.46 -11.57 6.60
CA TYR A 378 4.36 -10.42 6.70
C TYR A 378 3.95 -9.50 7.85
N VAL A 379 4.91 -9.18 8.72
CA VAL A 379 4.72 -8.32 9.89
C VAL A 379 5.34 -6.96 9.62
N LYS A 380 4.54 -5.90 9.70
CA LYS A 380 5.07 -4.53 9.71
C LYS A 380 5.69 -4.24 11.08
N ASN A 381 6.87 -3.65 11.09
CA ASN A 381 7.51 -3.23 12.32
C ASN A 381 6.65 -2.21 13.09
N PRO A 382 6.77 -2.20 14.43
CA PRO A 382 6.21 -1.16 15.28
C PRO A 382 6.76 0.22 14.88
N ILE A 383 5.94 1.26 15.02
CA ILE A 383 6.33 2.63 14.68
C ILE A 383 5.80 3.64 15.70
N ILE A 384 6.65 4.58 16.09
CA ILE A 384 6.26 5.76 16.89
C ILE A 384 5.56 6.75 15.97
N LEU A 385 4.39 7.23 16.39
CA LEU A 385 3.57 8.18 15.62
C LEU A 385 3.86 9.64 15.98
N GLY A 386 4.48 9.89 17.13
CA GLY A 386 4.71 11.22 17.68
C GLY A 386 4.13 11.34 19.08
N GLU A 387 4.06 12.58 19.55
CA GLU A 387 3.56 12.99 20.85
C GLU A 387 2.32 13.89 20.73
N THR A 388 1.51 13.91 21.78
CA THR A 388 0.36 14.81 21.93
C THR A 388 0.12 15.11 23.41
N GLN A 389 -0.74 16.09 23.70
CA GLN A 389 -1.06 16.54 25.06
C GLN A 389 -2.52 16.99 25.14
N LYS A 390 -3.07 17.02 26.36
CA LYS A 390 -4.44 17.49 26.62
C LYS A 390 -4.64 18.93 26.16
N SER A 391 -3.68 19.80 26.48
CA SER A 391 -3.65 21.21 26.06
C SER A 391 -3.79 21.38 24.55
N LEU A 392 -3.09 20.57 23.75
CA LEU A 392 -3.20 20.59 22.29
C LEU A 392 -4.60 20.19 21.82
N ILE A 393 -5.18 19.12 22.37
CA ILE A 393 -6.54 18.68 22.01
C ILE A 393 -7.57 19.76 22.29
N LYS A 394 -7.49 20.38 23.47
CA LYS A 394 -8.35 21.51 23.83
C LYS A 394 -8.19 22.66 22.84
N HIS A 395 -6.94 23.01 22.53
CA HIS A 395 -6.64 24.11 21.62
C HIS A 395 -7.14 23.85 20.18
N LEU A 396 -7.07 22.60 19.71
CA LEU A 396 -7.65 22.23 18.41
C LEU A 396 -9.17 22.39 18.40
N LYS A 397 -9.87 22.03 19.49
CA LYS A 397 -11.30 22.30 19.61
C LYS A 397 -11.58 23.80 19.56
N ASP A 398 -10.87 24.58 20.37
CA ASP A 398 -11.06 26.04 20.46
C ASP A 398 -10.89 26.75 19.10
N ILE A 399 -9.99 26.26 18.23
CA ILE A 399 -9.74 26.85 16.90
C ILE A 399 -10.71 26.33 15.84
N PHE A 400 -10.96 25.01 15.82
CA PHE A 400 -11.69 24.40 14.72
C PHE A 400 -13.18 24.31 14.96
N GLU A 401 -13.66 24.20 16.20
CA GLU A 401 -15.09 24.14 16.48
C GLU A 401 -15.77 25.50 16.24
N ASP A 402 -16.94 25.45 15.63
CA ASP A 402 -17.81 26.59 15.46
C ASP A 402 -19.28 26.12 15.31
N SER A 403 -20.17 27.05 14.97
CA SER A 403 -21.61 26.76 14.81
C SER A 403 -21.94 25.63 13.81
N TYR A 404 -21.06 25.37 12.84
CA TYR A 404 -21.30 24.38 11.78
C TYR A 404 -20.35 23.18 11.84
N PHE A 405 -19.23 23.25 12.56
CA PHE A 405 -18.28 22.15 12.69
C PHE A 405 -18.01 21.80 14.15
N TYR A 406 -18.32 20.56 14.53
CA TYR A 406 -18.14 20.01 15.88
C TYR A 406 -17.04 18.95 15.88
N LEU A 407 -16.19 18.92 16.90
CA LEU A 407 -15.03 18.04 17.03
C LEU A 407 -15.03 17.31 18.37
N THR A 408 -15.33 16.01 18.34
CA THR A 408 -15.31 15.17 19.55
C THR A 408 -14.19 14.16 19.52
N PHE A 409 -13.56 13.90 20.67
CA PHE A 409 -12.61 12.81 20.83
C PHE A 409 -13.16 11.68 21.71
N ASN A 410 -14.39 11.82 22.24
CA ASN A 410 -14.94 10.83 23.16
C ASN A 410 -15.30 9.54 22.44
N ARG A 411 -15.03 8.42 23.11
CA ARG A 411 -15.49 7.11 22.67
C ARG A 411 -16.90 6.86 23.25
N TYR A 412 -17.94 7.08 22.45
CA TYR A 412 -19.34 6.89 22.89
C TYR A 412 -19.71 7.77 24.11
N GLN A 413 -20.61 7.27 24.97
CA GLN A 413 -21.09 7.98 26.18
C GLN A 413 -20.06 8.01 27.32
N ASP A 414 -18.89 7.40 27.14
CA ASP A 414 -17.89 7.29 28.19
C ASP A 414 -17.01 8.55 28.28
N CYS A 415 -16.39 8.73 29.45
CA CYS A 415 -15.39 9.78 29.70
C CYS A 415 -14.02 9.48 29.07
N GLU A 416 -13.89 8.38 28.30
CA GLU A 416 -12.64 7.99 27.65
C GLU A 416 -12.43 8.76 26.34
N GLU A 417 -11.25 9.37 26.17
CA GLU A 417 -10.87 10.02 24.93
C GLU A 417 -10.11 9.05 24.01
N TYR A 418 -10.56 8.98 22.77
CA TYR A 418 -9.91 8.33 21.64
C TYR A 418 -8.94 9.31 20.98
N LEU A 419 -7.68 8.89 20.82
CA LEU A 419 -6.64 9.68 20.18
C LEU A 419 -6.36 9.14 18.76
N PRO A 420 -6.79 9.82 17.69
CA PRO A 420 -6.46 9.37 16.35
C PRO A 420 -4.97 9.48 16.02
N PRO A 421 -4.44 8.68 15.09
CA PRO A 421 -3.06 8.81 14.63
C PRO A 421 -2.66 10.20 14.15
N TRP A 422 -3.56 10.93 13.47
CA TRP A 422 -3.28 12.27 12.96
C TRP A 422 -3.06 13.31 14.08
N LEU A 423 -3.39 12.97 15.33
CA LEU A 423 -3.21 13.82 16.50
C LEU A 423 -1.77 13.80 17.03
N PHE A 424 -0.97 12.80 16.65
CA PHE A 424 0.42 12.65 17.07
C PHE A 424 1.34 13.35 16.07
N ASP A 425 2.22 14.22 16.56
CA ASP A 425 3.28 14.85 15.75
C ASP A 425 4.58 14.89 16.56
N TYR A 426 5.71 15.22 15.95
CA TYR A 426 7.01 15.20 16.60
C TYR A 426 7.41 16.59 17.11
N ASN A 427 8.23 16.60 18.15
CA ASN A 427 8.73 17.83 18.76
C ASN A 427 9.79 18.55 17.91
N ASP A 428 10.20 19.71 18.39
CA ASP A 428 11.15 20.58 17.69
C ASP A 428 12.56 19.97 17.59
N LYS A 429 12.98 19.09 18.52
CA LYS A 429 14.28 18.40 18.38
C LYS A 429 14.27 17.47 17.16
N PHE A 430 13.16 16.76 16.94
CA PHE A 430 12.99 15.91 15.75
C PHE A 430 13.00 16.72 14.45
N TYR A 431 12.37 17.90 14.45
CA TYR A 431 12.28 18.78 13.28
C TYR A 431 13.38 19.85 13.18
N LYS A 432 14.43 19.79 13.99
CA LYS A 432 15.44 20.87 14.13
C LYS A 432 15.93 21.43 12.78
N ASN A 433 16.40 20.55 11.90
CA ASN A 433 16.95 20.97 10.59
C ASN A 433 15.88 21.64 9.70
N GLN A 434 14.65 21.13 9.74
CA GLN A 434 13.52 21.68 8.99
C GLN A 434 13.14 23.06 9.53
N LEU A 435 13.05 23.21 10.86
CA LEU A 435 12.72 24.45 11.53
C LEU A 435 13.75 25.55 11.25
N GLU A 436 15.03 25.22 11.30
CA GLU A 436 16.12 26.14 10.94
C GLU A 436 15.98 26.63 9.49
N ALA A 437 15.74 25.71 8.55
CA ALA A 437 15.55 26.05 7.14
C ALA A 437 14.28 26.89 6.90
N ILE A 438 13.16 26.55 7.54
CA ILE A 438 11.91 27.30 7.49
C ILE A 438 12.12 28.72 8.04
N CYS A 439 12.84 28.86 9.16
CA CYS A 439 13.15 30.16 9.75
C CYS A 439 14.01 31.02 8.81
N GLU A 440 15.03 30.43 8.18
CA GLU A 440 15.88 31.09 7.19
C GLU A 440 15.06 31.57 5.97
N ILE A 441 14.17 30.72 5.45
CA ILE A 441 13.25 31.06 4.35
C ILE A 441 12.31 32.20 4.76
N ARG A 442 11.69 32.11 5.94
CA ARG A 442 10.77 33.15 6.47
C ARG A 442 11.43 34.53 6.55
N LYS A 443 12.67 34.58 7.00
CA LYS A 443 13.38 35.87 7.18
C LYS A 443 13.94 36.41 5.87
N ASN A 444 14.57 35.55 5.07
CA ASN A 444 15.49 35.98 4.02
C ASN A 444 14.97 35.75 2.60
N PHE A 445 14.01 34.84 2.39
CA PHE A 445 13.47 34.57 1.06
C PHE A 445 12.39 35.61 0.69
N ARG A 446 12.49 36.15 -0.52
CA ARG A 446 11.56 37.15 -1.07
C ARG A 446 10.84 36.51 -2.25
N PHE A 447 9.62 36.04 -2.03
CA PHE A 447 8.86 35.31 -3.04
C PHE A 447 8.30 36.24 -4.14
N ASP A 448 8.08 37.50 -3.80
CA ASP A 448 7.58 38.57 -4.67
C ASP A 448 8.54 38.92 -5.82
N THR A 449 9.84 38.61 -5.70
CA THR A 449 10.83 38.91 -6.74
C THR A 449 10.85 37.92 -7.90
N PHE A 450 10.03 36.86 -7.89
CA PHE A 450 10.02 35.82 -8.91
C PHE A 450 8.60 35.44 -9.32
N SER A 451 8.41 35.10 -10.59
CA SER A 451 7.18 34.44 -11.02
C SER A 451 7.14 32.99 -10.55
N TYR A 452 5.93 32.47 -10.32
CA TYR A 452 5.74 31.07 -9.93
C TYR A 452 6.37 30.08 -10.94
N ARG A 453 6.27 30.40 -12.24
CA ARG A 453 6.80 29.57 -13.33
C ARG A 453 8.34 29.53 -13.35
N GLU A 454 9.01 30.61 -13.01
CA GLU A 454 10.48 30.64 -12.91
C GLU A 454 10.96 29.76 -11.75
N LEU A 455 10.33 29.91 -10.58
CA LEU A 455 10.69 29.16 -9.38
C LEU A 455 10.48 27.65 -9.55
N THR A 456 9.32 27.24 -10.03
CA THR A 456 8.97 25.82 -10.24
C THR A 456 9.92 25.11 -11.20
N LYS A 457 10.45 25.82 -12.21
CA LYS A 457 11.48 25.27 -13.12
C LYS A 457 12.86 25.14 -12.49
N ALA A 458 13.18 25.97 -11.49
CA ALA A 458 14.52 26.04 -10.90
C ALA A 458 14.84 24.84 -9.98
N LEU A 459 13.90 24.42 -9.13
CA LEU A 459 14.16 23.36 -8.13
C LEU A 459 13.18 22.19 -8.22
N TYR A 460 12.24 22.21 -9.18
CA TYR A 460 11.14 21.23 -9.27
C TYR A 460 10.33 21.11 -7.96
N LEU A 461 10.36 22.16 -7.13
CA LEU A 461 9.61 22.28 -5.91
C LEU A 461 8.26 22.92 -6.17
N ASN A 462 7.29 22.52 -5.36
CA ASN A 462 6.03 23.21 -5.20
C ASN A 462 6.22 24.41 -4.26
N TYR A 463 6.24 25.62 -4.81
CA TYR A 463 6.49 26.83 -4.02
C TYR A 463 5.27 27.30 -3.23
N PHE A 464 4.06 26.82 -3.52
CA PHE A 464 2.94 26.99 -2.60
C PHE A 464 3.22 26.26 -1.29
N ALA A 465 3.69 25.00 -1.36
CA ALA A 465 4.08 24.25 -0.17
C ALA A 465 5.18 24.98 0.64
N VAL A 466 6.18 25.56 -0.04
CA VAL A 466 7.23 26.35 0.63
C VAL A 466 6.64 27.56 1.35
N CYS A 467 5.81 28.37 0.67
CA CYS A 467 5.18 29.54 1.28
C CYS A 467 4.35 29.15 2.50
N ILE A 468 3.53 28.11 2.36
CA ILE A 468 2.66 27.60 3.41
C ILE A 468 3.46 27.09 4.61
N ALA A 469 4.43 26.20 4.39
CA ALA A 469 5.27 25.65 5.45
C ALA A 469 6.04 26.75 6.20
N SER A 470 6.48 27.78 5.47
CA SER A 470 7.19 28.93 6.04
C SER A 470 6.27 30.02 6.59
N LYS A 471 4.94 29.88 6.49
CA LYS A 471 3.96 30.92 6.83
C LYS A 471 4.21 32.27 6.16
N ASN A 472 4.79 32.25 4.96
CA ASN A 472 4.91 33.46 4.14
C ASN A 472 3.61 33.71 3.37
N PRO A 473 3.25 34.97 3.09
CA PRO A 473 2.16 35.28 2.18
C PRO A 473 2.49 34.77 0.78
N ILE A 474 1.49 34.23 0.10
CA ILE A 474 1.60 33.87 -1.32
C ILE A 474 1.67 35.19 -2.12
N PRO A 475 2.68 35.39 -2.99
CA PRO A 475 2.80 36.62 -3.77
C PRO A 475 1.58 36.87 -4.67
N LYS A 476 1.13 38.12 -4.73
CA LYS A 476 0.06 38.56 -5.66
C LYS A 476 0.44 38.31 -7.13
N SER A 477 1.72 38.32 -7.47
CA SER A 477 2.20 38.02 -8.81
C SER A 477 1.98 36.57 -9.24
N TRP A 478 1.51 35.69 -8.34
CA TRP A 478 1.22 34.29 -8.63
C TRP A 478 -0.28 34.03 -8.85
N GLU A 479 -1.11 35.07 -8.95
CA GLU A 479 -2.57 34.96 -9.05
C GLU A 479 -3.02 34.01 -10.17
N ASP A 480 -2.38 34.08 -11.34
CA ASP A 480 -2.70 33.21 -12.49
C ASP A 480 -2.50 31.72 -12.22
N ALA A 481 -1.62 31.38 -11.26
CA ALA A 481 -1.33 30.00 -10.86
C ALA A 481 -2.06 29.59 -9.56
N LYS A 482 -2.61 30.57 -8.82
CA LYS A 482 -3.24 30.38 -7.52
C LYS A 482 -4.68 29.89 -7.71
N PRO A 483 -5.05 28.68 -7.24
CA PRO A 483 -6.45 28.29 -7.23
C PRO A 483 -7.27 29.26 -6.37
N ILE A 484 -8.48 29.63 -6.80
CA ILE A 484 -9.34 30.60 -6.09
C ILE A 484 -9.60 30.19 -4.64
N TRP A 485 -9.77 28.88 -4.40
CA TRP A 485 -10.03 28.33 -3.06
C TRP A 485 -8.80 28.31 -2.14
N LEU A 486 -7.59 28.53 -2.66
CA LEU A 486 -6.35 28.40 -1.90
C LEU A 486 -6.27 29.44 -0.78
N GLU A 487 -6.79 30.65 -1.01
CA GLU A 487 -6.74 31.75 -0.05
C GLU A 487 -7.49 31.40 1.24
N SER A 488 -8.74 30.95 1.13
CA SER A 488 -9.54 30.50 2.28
C SER A 488 -8.94 29.27 2.98
N PHE A 489 -8.26 28.38 2.25
CA PHE A 489 -7.55 27.26 2.87
C PHE A 489 -6.35 27.73 3.70
N VAL A 490 -5.55 28.66 3.16
CA VAL A 490 -4.37 29.22 3.84
C VAL A 490 -4.78 30.04 5.06
N GLU A 491 -5.87 30.81 4.98
CA GLU A 491 -6.41 31.54 6.13
C GLU A 491 -6.76 30.60 7.30
N ILE A 492 -7.48 29.51 7.03
CA ILE A 492 -7.79 28.49 8.05
C ILE A 492 -6.49 27.88 8.61
N LEU A 493 -5.54 27.54 7.75
CA LEU A 493 -4.28 26.91 8.15
C LEU A 493 -3.38 27.84 8.98
N TYR A 494 -3.41 29.14 8.69
CA TYR A 494 -2.62 30.16 9.38
C TYR A 494 -3.26 30.66 10.67
N SER A 495 -4.54 30.35 10.94
CA SER A 495 -5.20 30.64 12.21
C SER A 495 -4.48 30.03 13.43
N SER A 496 -3.66 28.99 13.21
CA SER A 496 -2.82 28.41 14.26
C SER A 496 -1.78 29.42 14.78
N PRO A 497 -1.71 29.67 16.10
CA PRO A 497 -0.70 30.56 16.67
C PRO A 497 0.72 29.96 16.61
N ASN A 498 0.84 28.66 16.32
CA ASN A 498 2.13 27.97 16.32
C ASN A 498 3.03 28.46 15.18
N PRO A 499 4.34 28.62 15.43
CA PRO A 499 5.28 29.05 14.39
C PRO A 499 5.43 28.01 13.26
N ARG A 500 5.20 26.72 13.56
CA ARG A 500 5.18 25.59 12.62
C ARG A 500 3.75 25.08 12.47
N ILE A 501 3.40 24.65 11.26
CA ILE A 501 2.18 23.88 11.02
C ILE A 501 2.43 22.44 11.45
N SER A 502 1.68 21.95 12.43
CA SER A 502 1.78 20.56 12.88
C SER A 502 0.81 19.64 12.12
N LEU A 503 1.05 18.33 12.19
CA LEU A 503 0.21 17.32 11.53
C LEU A 503 -1.29 17.46 11.90
N PRO A 504 -1.69 17.58 13.19
CA PRO A 504 -3.09 17.74 13.55
C PRO A 504 -3.76 18.98 12.93
N TYR A 505 -3.01 20.09 12.88
CA TYR A 505 -3.51 21.33 12.31
C TYR A 505 -3.70 21.24 10.81
N LEU A 506 -2.75 20.64 10.09
CA LEU A 506 -2.88 20.42 8.66
C LEU A 506 -4.09 19.52 8.36
N TYR A 507 -4.23 18.42 9.09
CA TYR A 507 -5.34 17.48 8.94
C TYR A 507 -6.70 18.18 9.12
N LEU A 508 -6.88 18.89 10.24
CA LEU A 508 -8.15 19.57 10.54
C LEU A 508 -8.42 20.77 9.62
N SER A 509 -7.37 21.47 9.14
CA SER A 509 -7.53 22.55 8.17
C SER A 509 -8.05 22.04 6.83
N ILE A 510 -7.51 20.91 6.34
CA ILE A 510 -7.98 20.25 5.12
C ILE A 510 -9.45 19.85 5.27
N LEU A 511 -9.80 19.23 6.41
CA LEU A 511 -11.17 18.80 6.68
C LEU A 511 -12.13 20.00 6.78
N LYS A 512 -11.82 21.00 7.60
CA LYS A 512 -12.67 22.19 7.78
C LYS A 512 -12.87 22.96 6.47
N HIS A 513 -11.80 23.16 5.70
CA HIS A 513 -11.89 23.82 4.40
C HIS A 513 -12.69 22.99 3.39
N PHE A 514 -12.52 21.66 3.37
CA PHE A 514 -13.36 20.79 2.54
C PHE A 514 -14.85 20.95 2.86
N LEU A 515 -15.22 20.96 4.14
CA LEU A 515 -16.60 21.13 4.57
C LEU A 515 -17.17 22.50 4.16
N LEU A 516 -16.35 23.55 4.22
CA LEU A 516 -16.72 24.87 3.71
C LEU A 516 -17.02 24.82 2.20
N MET A 517 -16.13 24.20 1.40
CA MET A 517 -16.32 24.05 -0.05
C MET A 517 -17.52 23.17 -0.42
N ALA A 518 -17.80 22.15 0.39
CA ALA A 518 -18.96 21.27 0.25
C ALA A 518 -20.27 22.02 0.42
N ARG A 519 -20.35 22.95 1.39
CA ARG A 519 -21.53 23.79 1.61
C ARG A 519 -21.74 24.81 0.50
N SER A 520 -20.66 25.44 0.01
CA SER A 520 -20.75 26.47 -1.04
C SER A 520 -20.99 25.92 -2.44
N ASN A 521 -20.92 24.60 -2.62
CA ASN A 521 -21.01 23.92 -3.92
C ASN A 521 -20.05 24.52 -4.98
N THR A 522 -18.82 24.81 -4.58
CA THR A 522 -17.82 25.42 -5.47
C THR A 522 -17.51 24.48 -6.65
N THR A 523 -17.62 24.98 -7.88
CA THR A 523 -17.38 24.19 -9.11
C THR A 523 -15.89 24.02 -9.45
N ASN A 524 -15.05 24.98 -9.06
CA ASN A 524 -13.61 25.02 -9.34
C ASN A 524 -12.75 24.40 -8.22
N PHE A 525 -13.32 23.49 -7.43
CA PHE A 525 -12.64 22.85 -6.30
C PHE A 525 -12.68 21.33 -6.43
N SER A 526 -11.55 20.70 -6.13
CA SER A 526 -11.45 19.25 -5.92
C SER A 526 -10.52 18.99 -4.73
N PRO A 527 -10.89 18.11 -3.78
CA PRO A 527 -9.99 17.75 -2.67
C PRO A 527 -8.68 17.12 -3.13
N ARG A 528 -8.67 16.51 -4.33
CA ARG A 528 -7.45 15.98 -4.95
C ARG A 528 -6.38 17.05 -5.12
N ASP A 529 -6.77 18.31 -5.29
CA ASP A 529 -5.86 19.42 -5.54
C ASP A 529 -5.07 19.85 -4.30
N TYR A 530 -5.50 19.50 -3.08
CA TYR A 530 -4.68 19.72 -1.88
C TYR A 530 -3.29 19.10 -2.03
N SER A 531 -3.23 17.88 -2.58
CA SER A 531 -1.96 17.18 -2.79
C SER A 531 -0.99 17.96 -3.68
N LYS A 532 -1.51 18.71 -4.67
CA LYS A 532 -0.71 19.56 -5.57
C LYS A 532 -0.20 20.82 -4.91
N ILE A 533 -0.75 21.19 -3.75
CA ILE A 533 -0.43 22.41 -3.01
C ILE A 533 0.46 22.12 -1.79
N ILE A 534 0.20 21.04 -1.06
CA ILE A 534 0.89 20.77 0.21
C ILE A 534 2.10 19.86 0.06
N TYR A 535 2.21 19.06 -1.01
CA TYR A 535 3.38 18.22 -1.20
C TYR A 535 4.50 18.98 -1.93
N PRO A 536 5.73 18.98 -1.40
CA PRO A 536 6.88 19.66 -2.01
C PRO A 536 7.21 19.20 -3.43
N SER A 537 6.94 17.95 -3.74
CA SER A 537 7.18 17.35 -5.05
C SER A 537 6.20 16.20 -5.27
N LYS A 538 6.10 15.69 -6.51
CA LYS A 538 5.21 14.57 -6.86
C LYS A 538 5.58 13.26 -6.16
N ASP A 539 6.86 13.08 -5.85
CA ASP A 539 7.39 11.88 -5.22
C ASP A 539 7.49 12.03 -3.69
N SER A 540 7.16 13.21 -3.15
CA SER A 540 7.19 13.44 -1.71
C SER A 540 6.08 12.68 -1.00
N THR A 541 6.43 12.11 0.16
CA THR A 541 5.51 11.47 1.10
C THR A 541 5.17 12.38 2.29
N HIS A 542 5.80 13.56 2.37
CA HIS A 542 5.74 14.43 3.54
C HIS A 542 5.06 15.77 3.18
N PRO A 543 3.77 15.94 3.50
CA PRO A 543 3.07 17.18 3.20
C PRO A 543 3.69 18.31 4.03
N LEU A 544 4.06 19.42 3.40
CA LEU A 544 4.73 20.56 4.03
C LEU A 544 5.97 20.17 4.85
N TRP A 545 6.68 19.10 4.44
CA TRP A 545 7.80 18.52 5.19
C TRP A 545 7.41 18.07 6.62
N ILE A 546 6.14 17.75 6.87
CA ILE A 546 5.67 17.14 8.11
C ILE A 546 5.83 15.63 7.98
N TYR A 547 6.40 14.99 9.00
CA TYR A 547 6.55 13.54 9.01
C TYR A 547 5.21 12.89 9.37
N ASP A 548 4.59 12.22 8.40
CA ASP A 548 3.30 11.54 8.52
C ASP A 548 3.50 10.03 8.27
N PRO A 549 3.90 9.25 9.28
CA PRO A 549 4.34 7.86 9.11
C PRO A 549 3.27 6.92 8.55
N LEU A 550 1.99 7.30 8.68
CA LEU A 550 0.88 6.49 8.23
C LEU A 550 0.21 7.06 6.97
N ASN A 551 0.74 8.14 6.39
CA ASN A 551 0.14 8.88 5.28
C ASN A 551 -1.30 9.35 5.57
N THR A 552 -1.60 9.69 6.82
CA THR A 552 -2.92 10.14 7.27
C THR A 552 -3.49 11.31 6.46
N VAL A 553 -2.65 12.26 6.05
CA VAL A 553 -3.06 13.43 5.25
C VAL A 553 -3.37 13.03 3.81
N LYS A 554 -2.57 12.12 3.24
CA LYS A 554 -2.81 11.60 1.88
C LYS A 554 -4.11 10.82 1.85
N ASP A 555 -4.29 9.89 2.79
CA ASP A 555 -5.47 9.07 2.94
C ASP A 555 -6.72 9.94 3.15
N LEU A 556 -6.61 11.03 3.93
CA LEU A 556 -7.68 12.02 4.06
C LEU A 556 -8.02 12.67 2.71
N CYS A 557 -7.03 13.16 1.96
CA CYS A 557 -7.28 13.79 0.65
C CYS A 557 -7.95 12.82 -0.33
N GLU A 558 -7.52 11.56 -0.35
CA GLU A 558 -8.12 10.51 -1.18
C GLU A 558 -9.56 10.22 -0.74
N THR A 559 -9.80 10.05 0.56
CA THR A 559 -11.14 9.83 1.14
C THR A 559 -12.10 10.96 0.80
N LEU A 560 -11.67 12.21 0.98
CA LEU A 560 -12.48 13.39 0.68
C LEU A 560 -12.72 13.54 -0.83
N THR A 561 -11.77 13.12 -1.66
CA THR A 561 -11.95 13.10 -3.12
C THR A 561 -13.08 12.15 -3.50
N THR A 562 -13.09 10.92 -2.97
CA THR A 562 -14.17 9.97 -3.25
C THR A 562 -15.52 10.48 -2.76
N LEU A 563 -15.58 11.05 -1.54
CA LEU A 563 -16.82 11.67 -1.04
C LEU A 563 -17.30 12.81 -1.94
N TRP A 564 -16.38 13.64 -2.46
CA TRP A 564 -16.68 14.73 -3.38
C TRP A 564 -17.19 14.24 -4.74
N GLU A 565 -16.63 13.15 -5.27
CA GLU A 565 -17.09 12.53 -6.53
C GLU A 565 -18.56 12.03 -6.43
N HIS A 566 -19.04 11.78 -5.21
CA HIS A 566 -20.44 11.42 -4.93
C HIS A 566 -21.31 12.59 -4.42
N LYS A 567 -20.82 13.84 -4.43
CA LYS A 567 -21.50 14.98 -3.79
C LYS A 567 -22.93 15.23 -4.27
N ASP A 568 -23.22 14.99 -5.56
CA ASP A 568 -24.53 15.26 -6.14
C ASP A 568 -25.55 14.18 -5.74
N SER A 569 -25.14 12.90 -5.73
CA SER A 569 -26.03 11.79 -5.36
C SER A 569 -26.42 11.82 -3.88
N ILE A 570 -25.51 12.26 -3.01
CA ILE A 570 -25.75 12.40 -1.58
C ILE A 570 -26.25 13.80 -1.18
N ARG A 571 -26.37 14.72 -2.15
CA ARG A 571 -26.74 16.13 -1.95
C ARG A 571 -25.91 16.81 -0.85
N LEU A 572 -24.58 16.69 -0.94
CA LEU A 572 -23.64 17.11 0.09
C LEU A 572 -23.79 18.60 0.46
N SER A 573 -24.13 19.46 -0.50
CA SER A 573 -24.36 20.90 -0.29
C SER A 573 -25.60 21.23 0.56
N SER A 574 -26.51 20.26 0.76
CA SER A 574 -27.70 20.45 1.61
C SER A 574 -27.41 20.35 3.11
N PHE A 575 -26.23 19.88 3.50
CA PHE A 575 -25.85 19.79 4.91
C PHE A 575 -25.36 21.13 5.44
N THR A 576 -25.80 21.50 6.65
CA THR A 576 -25.48 22.80 7.28
C THR A 576 -24.62 22.64 8.52
N SER A 577 -24.58 21.45 9.13
CA SER A 577 -23.75 21.15 10.29
C SER A 577 -23.04 19.81 10.10
N PHE A 578 -21.82 19.73 10.61
CA PHE A 578 -20.92 18.60 10.50
C PHE A 578 -20.33 18.26 11.85
N HIS A 579 -20.28 16.97 12.16
CA HIS A 579 -19.70 16.46 13.38
C HIS A 579 -18.62 15.45 13.01
N PHE A 580 -17.38 15.76 13.38
CA PHE A 580 -16.25 14.87 13.21
C PHE A 580 -15.81 14.31 14.55
N SER A 581 -15.83 13.00 14.66
CA SER A 581 -15.28 12.29 15.80
C SER A 581 -13.88 11.79 15.47
N GLY A 582 -12.96 11.92 16.43
CA GLY A 582 -11.53 11.61 16.27
C GLY A 582 -11.27 10.23 15.68
N ASN A 583 -12.15 9.25 15.89
CA ASN A 583 -12.10 7.91 15.30
C ASN A 583 -12.34 7.85 13.77
N GLY A 584 -12.42 8.99 13.07
CA GLY A 584 -12.62 9.02 11.62
C GLY A 584 -14.10 8.93 11.20
N LEU A 585 -15.03 9.10 12.14
CA LEU A 585 -16.46 9.20 11.85
C LEU A 585 -16.81 10.66 11.51
N LEU A 586 -17.26 10.91 10.28
CA LEU A 586 -17.81 12.19 9.86
C LEU A 586 -19.32 12.06 9.66
N GLN A 587 -20.08 12.90 10.33
CA GLN A 587 -21.54 12.97 10.22
C GLN A 587 -21.98 14.36 9.81
N ALA A 588 -23.17 14.46 9.22
CA ALA A 588 -23.76 15.73 8.81
C ALA A 588 -25.28 15.74 8.99
N ARG A 589 -25.87 16.93 9.18
CA ARG A 589 -27.32 17.16 9.24
C ARG A 589 -27.71 18.42 8.47
N LYS A 590 -28.94 18.45 7.93
CA LYS A 590 -29.43 19.56 7.08
C LYS A 590 -29.99 20.71 7.90
N SER A 591 -30.59 20.40 9.04
CA SER A 591 -31.03 21.36 10.06
C SER A 591 -30.69 20.84 11.46
N SER A 592 -30.85 21.68 12.48
CA SER A 592 -30.63 21.30 13.88
C SER A 592 -31.50 20.12 14.35
N ASN A 593 -32.69 19.98 13.76
CA ASN A 593 -33.68 18.97 14.14
C ASN A 593 -33.56 17.67 13.33
N ASP A 594 -32.78 17.70 12.24
CA ASP A 594 -32.57 16.50 11.44
C ASP A 594 -31.61 15.52 12.14
N PRO A 595 -31.83 14.20 11.95
CA PRO A 595 -30.90 13.20 12.45
C PRO A 595 -29.53 13.32 11.76
N TRP A 596 -28.49 12.90 12.48
CA TRP A 596 -27.14 12.83 11.93
C TRP A 596 -27.02 11.72 10.89
N THR A 597 -26.67 12.09 9.67
CA THR A 597 -26.32 11.17 8.57
C THR A 597 -24.82 10.92 8.57
N THR A 598 -24.40 9.65 8.54
CA THR A 598 -22.99 9.27 8.44
C THR A 598 -22.47 9.47 7.01
N LEU A 599 -21.46 10.33 6.85
CA LEU A 599 -20.77 10.56 5.57
C LEU A 599 -19.54 9.67 5.42
N LEU A 600 -18.70 9.61 6.48
CA LEU A 600 -17.51 8.77 6.55
C LEU A 600 -17.57 7.94 7.82
N ALA A 601 -17.12 6.68 7.76
CA ALA A 601 -17.02 5.79 8.90
C ALA A 601 -15.85 4.81 8.74
N TYR A 602 -15.71 3.92 9.72
CA TYR A 602 -14.83 2.76 9.68
C TYR A 602 -15.59 1.51 10.10
N CYS A 603 -15.06 0.35 9.76
CA CYS A 603 -15.64 -0.93 10.15
C CYS A 603 -15.19 -1.35 11.56
N GLY A 604 -16.11 -1.29 12.52
CA GLY A 604 -15.94 -1.82 13.89
C GLY A 604 -16.07 -3.35 14.02
N GLY A 605 -16.39 -4.05 12.93
CA GLY A 605 -16.57 -5.51 12.93
C GLY A 605 -15.28 -6.28 13.18
N LYS A 606 -15.39 -7.60 13.31
CA LYS A 606 -14.25 -8.52 13.48
C LYS A 606 -14.12 -9.44 12.27
N VAL A 607 -12.90 -9.86 12.01
CA VAL A 607 -12.56 -10.93 11.07
C VAL A 607 -12.09 -12.12 11.89
N ASP A 608 -12.71 -13.28 11.65
CA ASP A 608 -12.43 -14.50 12.42
C ASP A 608 -10.92 -14.80 12.47
N ARG A 609 -10.43 -15.09 13.67
CA ARG A 609 -9.01 -15.34 14.02
C ARG A 609 -8.00 -14.23 13.69
N LYS A 610 -8.41 -13.15 13.01
CA LYS A 610 -7.52 -12.04 12.61
C LYS A 610 -7.72 -10.78 13.46
N GLY A 611 -8.82 -10.68 14.21
CA GLY A 611 -9.10 -9.56 15.11
C GLY A 611 -10.04 -8.53 14.49
N LYS A 612 -9.86 -7.24 14.78
CA LYS A 612 -10.73 -6.17 14.28
C LYS A 612 -10.54 -5.98 12.77
N CYS A 613 -11.65 -5.82 12.05
CA CYS A 613 -11.65 -5.61 10.60
C CYS A 613 -10.93 -4.30 10.25
N GLY A 614 -11.37 -3.18 10.84
CA GLY A 614 -10.74 -1.88 10.69
C GLY A 614 -10.80 -1.30 9.28
N PHE A 615 -11.60 -1.87 8.35
CA PHE A 615 -11.75 -1.33 7.01
C PHE A 615 -12.17 0.14 7.09
N SER A 616 -11.36 1.01 6.51
CA SER A 616 -11.53 2.46 6.57
C SER A 616 -10.87 3.07 5.34
N PRO A 617 -11.49 4.08 4.71
CA PRO A 617 -12.81 4.64 5.04
C PRO A 617 -13.99 3.81 4.49
N LEU A 618 -15.15 3.93 5.15
CA LEU A 618 -16.47 3.65 4.57
C LEU A 618 -17.08 5.00 4.17
N ILE A 619 -17.53 5.13 2.91
CA ILE A 619 -17.95 6.42 2.34
C ILE A 619 -19.39 6.34 1.84
N LEU A 620 -20.23 7.29 2.24
CA LEU A 620 -21.60 7.43 1.75
C LEU A 620 -21.61 7.76 0.25
N GLY A 621 -22.43 7.05 -0.52
CA GLY A 621 -22.53 7.18 -1.97
C GLY A 621 -21.69 6.14 -2.73
N GLU A 622 -20.57 5.71 -2.14
CA GLU A 622 -19.76 4.59 -2.65
C GLU A 622 -20.22 3.25 -2.05
N HIS A 623 -20.41 3.22 -0.74
CA HIS A 623 -20.73 2.00 0.02
C HIS A 623 -22.23 1.88 0.29
N HIS A 624 -22.73 0.65 0.31
CA HIS A 624 -24.14 0.37 0.60
C HIS A 624 -24.52 0.74 2.03
N THR A 625 -25.70 1.31 2.19
CA THR A 625 -26.30 1.62 3.49
C THR A 625 -27.24 0.49 3.91
N CYS A 626 -27.17 0.07 5.17
CA CYS A 626 -28.08 -0.94 5.70
C CYS A 626 -29.50 -0.38 5.82
N PRO A 627 -30.53 -1.03 5.25
CA PRO A 627 -31.89 -0.50 5.29
C PRO A 627 -32.51 -0.48 6.69
N VAL A 628 -31.91 -1.22 7.65
CA VAL A 628 -32.42 -1.32 9.03
C VAL A 628 -31.74 -0.30 9.95
N CYS A 629 -30.41 -0.36 10.10
CA CYS A 629 -29.70 0.54 11.01
C CYS A 629 -29.20 1.84 10.36
N GLN A 630 -29.36 1.99 9.04
CA GLN A 630 -28.91 3.15 8.26
C GLN A 630 -27.41 3.45 8.36
N LYS A 631 -26.60 2.46 8.76
CA LYS A 631 -25.13 2.53 8.77
C LYS A 631 -24.54 1.93 7.50
N LEU A 632 -23.34 2.38 7.12
CA LEU A 632 -22.61 1.84 5.98
C LEU A 632 -22.18 0.40 6.23
N ILE A 633 -22.31 -0.45 5.20
CA ILE A 633 -21.96 -1.87 5.26
C ILE A 633 -20.51 -2.03 4.83
N CYS A 634 -19.72 -2.74 5.64
CA CYS A 634 -18.35 -3.10 5.30
C CYS A 634 -18.30 -3.96 4.02
N PRO A 635 -17.50 -3.58 3.01
CA PRO A 635 -17.41 -4.32 1.75
C PRO A 635 -16.52 -5.57 1.87
N CYS A 636 -15.79 -5.74 2.97
CA CYS A 636 -14.97 -6.94 3.17
C CYS A 636 -15.86 -8.18 3.17
N SER A 637 -15.56 -9.12 2.27
CA SER A 637 -16.34 -10.32 1.99
C SER A 637 -16.54 -11.27 3.18
N ASN A 638 -15.72 -11.11 4.22
CA ASN A 638 -15.75 -11.88 5.46
C ASN A 638 -16.15 -11.04 6.68
N CYS A 639 -16.66 -9.83 6.48
CA CYS A 639 -17.08 -8.95 7.56
C CYS A 639 -18.52 -8.48 7.41
N HIS A 640 -18.89 -7.72 6.38
CA HIS A 640 -20.27 -7.22 6.17
C HIS A 640 -20.96 -6.55 7.39
N TYR A 641 -20.14 -6.14 8.37
CA TYR A 641 -20.55 -5.44 9.57
C TYR A 641 -21.12 -4.06 9.22
N CYS A 642 -22.10 -3.59 9.99
CA CYS A 642 -22.66 -2.24 9.84
C CYS A 642 -22.86 -1.56 11.20
N SER A 643 -23.45 -2.26 12.17
CA SER A 643 -23.54 -1.83 13.57
C SER A 643 -23.74 -3.05 14.45
N GLU A 644 -23.39 -2.93 15.72
CA GLU A 644 -23.72 -3.94 16.73
C GLU A 644 -25.24 -4.10 16.85
N SER A 645 -25.70 -5.33 17.09
CA SER A 645 -27.12 -5.67 17.26
C SER A 645 -28.02 -5.41 16.04
N CYS A 646 -27.47 -5.28 14.83
CA CYS A 646 -28.30 -5.14 13.63
C CYS A 646 -28.88 -6.50 13.20
N LEU A 647 -30.21 -6.64 13.24
CA LEU A 647 -30.87 -7.88 12.79
C LEU A 647 -30.53 -8.25 11.33
N GLN A 648 -30.38 -7.24 10.46
CA GLN A 648 -30.03 -7.50 9.05
C GLN A 648 -28.58 -7.97 8.89
N GLU A 649 -27.68 -7.54 9.78
CA GLU A 649 -26.31 -8.05 9.81
C GLU A 649 -26.29 -9.54 10.15
N GLN A 650 -27.04 -9.95 11.18
CA GLN A 650 -27.16 -11.35 11.57
C GLN A 650 -27.69 -12.21 10.41
N LYS A 651 -28.69 -11.72 9.66
CA LYS A 651 -29.19 -12.38 8.45
C LYS A 651 -28.11 -12.52 7.37
N ARG A 652 -27.36 -11.46 7.08
CA ARG A 652 -26.24 -11.51 6.10
C ARG A 652 -25.18 -12.53 6.53
N PHE A 653 -24.84 -12.60 7.81
CA PHE A 653 -23.90 -13.61 8.31
C PHE A 653 -24.44 -15.03 8.18
N ALA A 654 -25.73 -15.25 8.48
CA ALA A 654 -26.35 -16.55 8.30
C ALA A 654 -26.34 -16.98 6.82
N GLU A 655 -26.66 -16.08 5.90
CA GLU A 655 -26.61 -16.31 4.45
C GLU A 655 -25.19 -16.63 3.98
N LEU A 656 -24.18 -15.90 4.45
CA LEU A 656 -22.77 -16.14 4.12
C LEU A 656 -22.27 -17.48 4.68
N ALA A 657 -22.66 -17.82 5.90
CA ALA A 657 -22.33 -19.10 6.51
C ALA A 657 -22.94 -20.25 5.71
N GLU A 658 -24.17 -20.10 5.24
CA GLU A 658 -24.85 -21.11 4.42
C GLU A 658 -24.19 -21.25 3.04
N LEU A 659 -23.88 -20.14 2.37
CA LEU A 659 -23.11 -20.15 1.11
C LEU A 659 -21.73 -20.80 1.28
N ALA A 660 -21.05 -20.57 2.41
CA ALA A 660 -19.77 -21.20 2.72
C ALA A 660 -19.91 -22.71 2.89
N LYS A 661 -20.95 -23.20 3.57
CA LYS A 661 -21.26 -24.63 3.68
C LYS A 661 -21.52 -25.25 2.31
N VAL A 662 -22.35 -24.62 1.48
CA VAL A 662 -22.65 -25.09 0.11
C VAL A 662 -21.37 -25.19 -0.73
N ARG A 663 -20.48 -24.19 -0.64
CA ARG A 663 -19.18 -24.21 -1.33
C ARG A 663 -18.26 -25.32 -0.82
N ALA A 664 -18.17 -25.51 0.49
CA ALA A 664 -17.36 -26.57 1.09
C ALA A 664 -17.84 -27.96 0.66
N GLN A 665 -19.17 -28.18 0.64
CA GLN A 665 -19.76 -29.41 0.14
C GLN A 665 -19.48 -29.63 -1.35
N ALA A 666 -19.58 -28.58 -2.17
CA ALA A 666 -19.25 -28.66 -3.60
C ALA A 666 -17.77 -29.00 -3.83
N GLN A 667 -16.87 -28.41 -3.05
CA GLN A 667 -15.43 -28.69 -3.10
C GLN A 667 -15.12 -30.13 -2.64
N ALA A 668 -15.74 -30.59 -1.56
CA ALA A 668 -15.60 -31.97 -1.08
C ALA A 668 -16.09 -32.98 -2.14
N ARG A 669 -17.24 -32.72 -2.79
CA ARG A 669 -17.75 -33.53 -3.90
C ARG A 669 -16.80 -33.52 -5.11
N ALA A 670 -16.27 -32.35 -5.47
CA ALA A 670 -15.30 -32.24 -6.56
C ALA A 670 -14.01 -33.01 -6.25
N GLN A 671 -13.53 -32.99 -5.01
CA GLN A 671 -12.37 -33.74 -4.58
C GLN A 671 -12.63 -35.26 -4.55
N ALA A 672 -13.80 -35.68 -4.06
CA ALA A 672 -14.21 -37.09 -4.08
C ALA A 672 -14.30 -37.62 -5.53
N ASN A 673 -14.88 -36.84 -6.44
CA ASN A 673 -14.95 -37.19 -7.86
C ASN A 673 -13.57 -37.27 -8.52
N LYS A 674 -12.61 -36.41 -8.14
CA LYS A 674 -11.22 -36.54 -8.60
C LYS A 674 -10.59 -37.85 -8.14
N ASN A 675 -10.86 -38.28 -6.92
CA ASN A 675 -10.35 -39.55 -6.39
C ASN A 675 -10.99 -40.77 -7.06
N LEU A 676 -12.26 -40.68 -7.49
CA LEU A 676 -12.94 -41.76 -8.23
C LEU A 676 -12.49 -41.88 -9.70
N VAL A 677 -12.05 -40.77 -10.31
CA VAL A 677 -11.68 -40.70 -11.73
C VAL A 677 -10.17 -40.93 -11.96
N GLN A 678 -9.34 -41.03 -10.91
CA GLN A 678 -8.00 -41.57 -11.09
C GLN A 678 -8.11 -43.07 -11.38
N PRO A 679 -7.85 -43.54 -12.63
CA PRO A 679 -7.85 -44.96 -12.91
C PRO A 679 -6.82 -45.61 -11.99
N ARG A 680 -7.19 -46.71 -11.33
CA ARG A 680 -6.21 -47.62 -10.76
C ARG A 680 -5.33 -48.08 -11.92
N ILE A 681 -4.22 -47.38 -12.15
CA ILE A 681 -3.07 -47.96 -12.83
C ILE A 681 -2.59 -49.02 -11.84
N THR A 682 -3.22 -50.19 -11.88
CA THR A 682 -2.60 -51.41 -11.38
C THR A 682 -1.27 -51.49 -12.11
N GLU A 683 -0.16 -51.29 -11.40
CA GLU A 683 1.16 -51.58 -11.94
C GLU A 683 1.06 -52.97 -12.60
N PRO A 684 1.36 -53.10 -13.91
CA PRO A 684 1.45 -54.43 -14.49
C PRO A 684 2.45 -55.20 -13.64
N ALA A 685 2.04 -56.38 -13.16
CA ALA A 685 2.87 -57.26 -12.36
C ALA A 685 4.28 -57.27 -12.97
N ARG A 686 5.27 -56.82 -12.19
CA ARG A 686 6.67 -56.92 -12.57
C ARG A 686 6.99 -58.39 -12.71
N ASP A 687 6.86 -58.91 -13.92
CA ASP A 687 7.36 -60.22 -14.29
C ASP A 687 8.88 -60.14 -14.22
N SER A 688 9.42 -60.60 -13.09
CA SER A 688 10.84 -60.66 -12.78
C SER A 688 11.62 -61.58 -13.74
N SER A 689 10.95 -62.24 -14.70
CA SER A 689 11.59 -63.12 -15.69
C SER A 689 12.14 -62.38 -16.93
N PHE A 690 11.72 -61.14 -17.21
CA PHE A 690 12.17 -60.41 -18.41
C PHE A 690 13.53 -59.73 -18.23
N PHE A 691 13.79 -59.15 -17.05
CA PHE A 691 15.09 -58.50 -16.76
C PHE A 691 16.25 -59.48 -16.49
N GLY A 692 15.95 -60.73 -16.13
CA GLY A 692 16.97 -61.79 -15.97
C GLY A 692 17.55 -62.30 -17.30
N LYS A 693 16.83 -62.19 -18.42
CA LYS A 693 17.29 -62.63 -19.74
C LYS A 693 18.08 -61.57 -20.52
N LEU A 694 17.81 -60.28 -20.30
CA LEU A 694 18.54 -59.18 -20.94
C LEU A 694 19.96 -58.97 -20.38
N LYS A 695 20.24 -59.43 -19.16
CA LYS A 695 21.58 -59.34 -18.54
C LYS A 695 22.59 -60.40 -19.03
N ARG A 696 22.15 -61.40 -19.81
CA ARG A 696 23.03 -62.39 -20.46
C ARG A 696 23.45 -62.01 -21.89
N PHE A 697 22.85 -60.98 -22.50
CA PHE A 697 23.18 -60.56 -23.87
C PHE A 697 24.24 -59.45 -23.97
N PHE A 698 24.60 -58.80 -22.86
CA PHE A 698 25.56 -57.67 -22.84
C PHE A 698 26.91 -57.99 -22.15
N ASN A 699 27.27 -59.27 -22.03
CA ASN A 699 28.58 -59.71 -21.50
C ASN A 699 29.38 -60.60 -22.49
N LEU A 700 29.16 -60.43 -23.80
CA LEU A 700 30.03 -60.97 -24.86
C LEU A 700 30.13 -59.95 -26.00
N SER A 701 30.90 -58.88 -25.80
CA SER A 701 31.76 -58.18 -26.78
C SER A 701 32.62 -57.16 -26.06
#